data_AF-A0A0K1RA24-F1
#
_entry.id   AF-A0A0K1RA24-F1
#
_cell.length_a   1.000
_cell.length_b   1.000
_cell.length_c   1.000
_cell.angle_alpha   90.00
_cell.angle_beta   90.00
_cell.angle_gamma   90.00
#
_symmetry.space_group_name_H-M   'P 1'
#
loop_
_entity.id
_entity.type
_entity.pdbx_description
1 polymer ?
#
loop_
_entity_poly.entity_id
_entity_poly.type
_entity_poly.pdbx_seq_one_letter_code
_entity_poly.pdbx_strand_id
1 'polypeptide(L)'
;MFSLRRAGQLIAATTTTALVITVAPFAGAAEADQVKIRVANITDFHGRLEANARNGEMGAANIAGIINYIRSQNPNTIVTNSGDNQGGSAFISAISDDKYTMDFVNAIGTDGIAVGNHEFDKGYKDLIERIIPGTNDKQLGANIFKEDGTREVKAYTIVERDGVKVALVGTTSNLTVSKSNPANVKGLDIKDSALQVNEEAKKIKDAGKADVVIALIHDPAKEASEKLDPQYVDFVFGGDSHIKDLGLGAEVKYAQSYEYGKVVTDLDFTFDKATKKIVELDVKQYEYADLAALNITPDEDVASIVAEAKKESDKLGEQVVATVGADFKRGSNPGAAPGTNRGTESTANNMIAESALVALEKFLGEDIDFGIMNAGGVRDDLAQGDVTYKQAFSVQPFGNSIDVATMTGAAIKEALENQWQTAEDEAKSGRPRLDMGLSDNVSYIYNPDAPRGEKITNIIIDGKAMEMDKEYRVAASSFLFDGGDAFIDPKKVTNRNTVGYNDLAAFVDYLKTGDAKVRAGQKDVGVVLPEGGLKAGQANTITLSSLSYSSEGEPQAKTVTVKVGKTEVTADVDNAVTAADKGLGEQGRATVTIELPADTYKDEPLVITTDAGTEITIPQNIVDGVERPAAPEQPEGSSLGAGPIVGILVGVLGLLALAFAFPIHQILGPLAYLG
;
A
#
# COMPACT_ATOMS: atom_id res chain seq x y z
N MET A 1 -5.62 -61.14 -98.14
CA MET A 1 -5.84 -61.70 -96.79
C MET A 1 -6.41 -60.61 -95.90
N PHE A 2 -7.55 -60.91 -95.27
CA PHE A 2 -8.24 -60.30 -94.12
C PHE A 2 -7.56 -59.08 -93.46
N SER A 3 -8.20 -57.92 -93.25
CA SER A 3 -9.32 -57.64 -92.30
C SER A 3 -9.82 -56.20 -92.58
N LEU A 4 -11.05 -55.97 -93.05
CA LEU A 4 -12.34 -55.75 -92.34
C LEU A 4 -12.44 -54.56 -91.35
N ARG A 5 -13.18 -53.53 -91.82
CA ARG A 5 -14.27 -52.76 -91.15
C ARG A 5 -13.85 -51.65 -90.16
N ARG A 6 -14.51 -50.49 -90.06
CA ARG A 6 -15.74 -49.90 -90.66
C ARG A 6 -15.70 -48.39 -90.38
N ALA A 7 -15.94 -47.55 -91.39
CA ALA A 7 -17.19 -46.81 -91.59
C ALA A 7 -17.42 -45.66 -90.59
N GLY A 8 -17.06 -44.45 -91.03
CA GLY A 8 -17.62 -43.21 -90.49
C GLY A 8 -19.00 -42.96 -91.09
N GLN A 9 -19.93 -42.52 -90.24
CA GLN A 9 -21.15 -41.83 -90.68
C GLN A 9 -21.38 -40.61 -89.79
N LEU A 10 -21.50 -39.49 -90.49
CA LEU A 10 -22.14 -38.24 -90.11
C LEU A 10 -23.48 -38.48 -89.41
N ILE A 11 -23.74 -37.81 -88.28
CA ILE A 11 -25.11 -37.43 -87.87
C ILE A 11 -25.09 -35.97 -87.43
N ALA A 12 -26.11 -35.27 -87.93
CA ALA A 12 -26.36 -33.86 -87.90
C ALA A 12 -26.76 -33.31 -86.53
N ALA A 13 -26.57 -31.99 -86.42
CA ALA A 13 -26.95 -31.11 -85.34
C ALA A 13 -28.41 -31.25 -84.90
N THR A 14 -28.63 -31.11 -83.60
CA THR A 14 -29.85 -30.52 -83.04
C THR A 14 -29.46 -29.74 -81.78
N THR A 15 -29.76 -28.45 -81.84
CA THR A 15 -29.59 -27.44 -80.79
C THR A 15 -30.55 -27.67 -79.63
N THR A 16 -30.01 -27.82 -78.42
CA THR A 16 -30.77 -27.69 -77.17
C THR A 16 -30.02 -26.70 -76.28
N THR A 17 -30.51 -25.47 -76.22
CA THR A 17 -30.00 -24.43 -75.31
C THR A 17 -30.47 -24.76 -73.90
N ALA A 18 -29.62 -25.38 -73.09
CA ALA A 18 -29.80 -25.47 -71.64
C ALA A 18 -29.21 -24.22 -71.00
N LEU A 19 -30.07 -23.28 -70.59
CA LEU A 19 -29.70 -22.16 -69.74
C LEU A 19 -29.46 -22.71 -68.33
N VAL A 20 -28.21 -23.01 -68.01
CA VAL A 20 -27.78 -23.27 -66.62
C VAL A 20 -27.66 -21.91 -65.94
N ILE A 21 -28.67 -21.55 -65.14
CA ILE A 21 -28.54 -20.47 -64.16
C ILE A 21 -27.61 -21.00 -63.07
N THR A 22 -26.33 -20.67 -63.15
CA THR A 22 -25.40 -20.80 -62.03
C THR A 22 -25.82 -19.79 -60.96
N VAL A 23 -26.61 -20.24 -59.99
CA VAL A 23 -26.76 -19.55 -58.72
C VAL A 23 -25.43 -19.70 -57.99
N ALA A 24 -24.55 -18.71 -58.13
CA ALA A 24 -23.46 -18.54 -57.20
C ALA A 24 -24.10 -18.29 -55.81
N PRO A 25 -23.76 -19.06 -54.78
CA PRO A 25 -24.27 -18.79 -53.44
C PRO A 25 -23.80 -17.39 -53.03
N PHE A 26 -24.77 -16.56 -52.64
CA PHE A 26 -24.59 -15.28 -51.97
C PHE A 26 -23.77 -15.48 -50.68
N ALA A 27 -22.45 -15.48 -50.78
CA ALA A 27 -21.56 -15.37 -49.62
C ALA A 27 -21.31 -13.89 -49.23
N GLY A 28 -21.60 -12.95 -50.13
CA GLY A 28 -21.39 -11.51 -49.91
C GLY A 28 -22.49 -10.78 -49.12
N ALA A 29 -23.56 -11.46 -48.70
CA ALA A 29 -24.62 -10.84 -47.88
C ALA A 29 -24.36 -10.98 -46.37
N ALA A 30 -23.52 -11.92 -45.94
CA ALA A 30 -23.25 -12.18 -44.52
C ALA A 30 -22.27 -11.16 -43.91
N GLU A 31 -21.29 -10.64 -44.67
CA GLU A 31 -20.37 -9.60 -44.19
C GLU A 31 -21.03 -8.21 -44.05
N ALA A 32 -22.12 -7.93 -44.79
CA ALA A 32 -22.75 -6.60 -44.82
C ALA A 32 -23.51 -6.22 -43.53
N ASP A 33 -23.79 -7.19 -42.65
CA ASP A 33 -24.52 -6.99 -41.39
C ASP A 33 -23.63 -7.10 -40.14
N GLN A 34 -22.32 -7.22 -40.32
CA GLN A 34 -21.35 -7.26 -39.24
C GLN A 34 -20.72 -5.89 -39.02
N VAL A 35 -20.64 -5.47 -37.76
CA VAL A 35 -20.04 -4.20 -37.36
C VAL A 35 -18.90 -4.50 -36.41
N LYS A 36 -17.69 -4.06 -36.80
CA LYS A 36 -16.51 -4.14 -35.96
C LYS A 36 -16.45 -2.92 -35.04
N ILE A 37 -16.27 -3.12 -33.74
CA ILE A 37 -16.21 -2.06 -32.73
C ILE A 37 -14.98 -2.29 -31.86
N ARG A 38 -14.29 -1.20 -31.50
CA ARG A 38 -13.18 -1.21 -30.55
C ARG A 38 -13.53 -0.46 -29.28
N VAL A 39 -13.02 -0.90 -28.14
CA VAL A 39 -13.20 -0.25 -26.85
C VAL A 39 -11.85 -0.11 -26.18
N ALA A 40 -11.34 1.13 -26.15
CA ALA A 40 -10.10 1.47 -25.45
C ALA A 40 -10.42 1.79 -23.99
N ASN A 41 -9.70 1.20 -23.05
CA ASN A 41 -9.89 1.38 -21.62
C ASN A 41 -8.58 1.66 -20.89
N ILE A 42 -8.64 2.54 -19.89
CA ILE A 42 -7.63 2.73 -18.85
C ILE A 42 -8.31 2.72 -17.47
N THR A 43 -7.53 2.59 -16.39
CA THR A 43 -8.02 2.65 -15.01
C THR A 43 -6.91 3.19 -14.09
N ASP A 44 -7.27 3.65 -12.90
CA ASP A 44 -6.32 3.99 -11.81
C ASP A 44 -5.23 4.96 -12.29
N PHE A 45 -5.63 5.99 -13.05
CA PHE A 45 -4.69 6.92 -13.68
C PHE A 45 -4.03 7.87 -12.66
N HIS A 46 -4.73 8.20 -11.56
CA HIS A 46 -4.23 9.01 -10.44
C HIS A 46 -3.42 10.26 -10.87
N GLY A 47 -3.93 10.98 -11.86
CA GLY A 47 -3.33 12.20 -12.38
C GLY A 47 -1.88 12.10 -12.82
N ARG A 48 -1.41 10.92 -13.27
CA ARG A 48 -0.05 10.66 -13.77
C ARG A 48 0.13 11.25 -15.18
N LEU A 49 0.04 12.57 -15.27
CA LEU A 49 0.04 13.34 -16.52
C LEU A 49 1.38 13.24 -17.27
N GLU A 50 2.49 13.21 -16.55
CA GLU A 50 3.85 13.12 -17.13
C GLU A 50 4.26 11.66 -17.39
N ALA A 51 5.07 11.45 -18.42
CA ALA A 51 5.64 10.14 -18.72
C ALA A 51 6.79 9.82 -17.76
N ASN A 52 6.85 8.57 -17.28
CA ASN A 52 7.98 8.05 -16.51
C ASN A 52 8.39 6.67 -17.05
N ALA A 53 9.26 6.71 -18.05
CA ALA A 53 9.76 5.53 -18.75
C ALA A 53 10.43 4.49 -17.83
N ARG A 54 11.01 4.92 -16.70
CA ARG A 54 11.68 4.01 -15.75
C ARG A 54 10.70 3.10 -15.03
N ASN A 55 9.47 3.56 -14.85
CA ASN A 55 8.38 2.82 -14.22
C ASN A 55 7.34 2.28 -15.23
N GLY A 56 7.57 2.48 -16.53
CA GLY A 56 6.63 2.11 -17.59
C GLY A 56 5.39 3.01 -17.68
N GLU A 57 5.34 4.13 -16.98
CA GLU A 57 4.22 5.07 -17.02
C GLU A 57 4.30 5.87 -18.33
N MET A 58 3.26 5.75 -19.17
CA MET A 58 3.26 6.39 -20.50
C MET A 58 3.02 7.90 -20.43
N GLY A 59 2.30 8.38 -19.41
CA GLY A 59 1.83 9.75 -19.34
C GLY A 59 0.68 10.05 -20.32
N ALA A 60 -0.05 11.13 -20.05
CA ALA A 60 -1.30 11.44 -20.74
C ALA A 60 -1.16 11.55 -22.27
N ALA A 61 -0.11 12.24 -22.76
CA ALA A 61 0.07 12.48 -24.19
C ALA A 61 0.33 11.19 -24.98
N ASN A 62 1.07 10.23 -24.41
CA ASN A 62 1.33 8.95 -25.07
C ASN A 62 0.11 8.01 -25.01
N ILE A 63 -0.65 8.03 -23.92
CA ILE A 63 -1.94 7.31 -23.83
C ILE A 63 -2.89 7.80 -24.91
N ALA A 64 -3.00 9.12 -25.08
CA ALA A 64 -3.79 9.72 -26.15
C ALA A 64 -3.27 9.29 -27.54
N GLY A 65 -1.95 9.23 -27.74
CA GLY A 65 -1.32 8.68 -28.94
C GLY A 65 -1.74 7.23 -29.23
N ILE A 66 -1.76 6.36 -28.21
CA ILE A 66 -2.21 4.96 -28.35
C ILE A 66 -3.70 4.90 -28.69
N ILE A 67 -4.54 5.70 -28.03
CA ILE A 67 -5.98 5.76 -28.33
C ILE A 67 -6.21 6.24 -29.77
N ASN A 68 -5.43 7.22 -30.25
CA ASN A 68 -5.47 7.67 -31.63
C ASN A 68 -5.01 6.59 -32.61
N TYR A 69 -3.99 5.80 -32.24
CA TYR A 69 -3.60 4.62 -33.00
C TYR A 69 -4.75 3.60 -33.08
N ILE A 70 -5.42 3.27 -31.97
CA ILE A 70 -6.58 2.36 -31.93
C ILE A 70 -7.70 2.88 -32.84
N ARG A 71 -8.03 4.18 -32.78
CA ARG A 71 -8.99 4.85 -33.66
C ARG A 71 -8.62 4.77 -35.13
N SER A 72 -7.33 4.85 -35.46
CA SER A 72 -6.87 4.72 -36.85
C SER A 72 -7.09 3.33 -37.43
N GLN A 73 -7.14 2.29 -36.57
CA GLN A 73 -7.45 0.92 -36.99
C GLN A 73 -8.96 0.71 -37.19
N ASN A 74 -9.80 1.37 -36.40
CA ASN A 74 -11.25 1.34 -36.54
C ASN A 74 -11.91 2.63 -36.06
N PRO A 75 -12.59 3.42 -36.92
CA PRO A 75 -13.28 4.63 -36.49
C PRO A 75 -14.43 4.37 -35.51
N ASN A 76 -14.98 3.14 -35.47
CA ASN A 76 -15.96 2.71 -34.48
C ASN A 76 -15.30 2.39 -33.13
N THR A 77 -14.50 3.32 -32.63
CA THR A 77 -13.85 3.21 -31.32
C THR A 77 -14.69 3.92 -30.26
N ILE A 78 -14.82 3.27 -29.11
CA ILE A 78 -15.38 3.79 -27.86
C ILE A 78 -14.21 3.93 -26.88
N VAL A 79 -14.16 5.03 -26.12
CA VAL A 79 -13.13 5.22 -25.10
C VAL A 79 -13.79 5.18 -23.72
N THR A 80 -13.26 4.37 -22.82
CA THR A 80 -13.81 4.17 -21.48
C THR A 80 -12.75 4.26 -20.41
N ASN A 81 -13.20 4.38 -19.18
CA ASN A 81 -12.34 4.38 -18.02
C ASN A 81 -13.02 3.67 -16.84
N SER A 82 -12.26 2.92 -16.05
CA SER A 82 -12.79 2.13 -14.93
C SER A 82 -12.61 2.76 -13.55
N GLY A 83 -12.33 4.05 -13.43
CA GLY A 83 -12.28 4.82 -12.18
C GLY A 83 -10.88 5.24 -11.75
N ASP A 84 -10.83 6.05 -10.69
CA ASP A 84 -9.61 6.59 -10.08
C ASP A 84 -8.71 7.34 -11.06
N ASN A 85 -9.33 8.27 -11.79
CA ASN A 85 -8.56 9.24 -12.57
C ASN A 85 -8.05 10.35 -11.68
N GLN A 86 -8.97 10.88 -10.87
CA GLN A 86 -8.72 11.95 -9.91
C GLN A 86 -8.52 11.37 -8.51
N GLY A 87 -7.97 12.15 -7.59
CA GLY A 87 -7.66 11.68 -6.24
C GLY A 87 -6.48 10.70 -6.20
N GLY A 88 -5.88 10.52 -5.02
CA GLY A 88 -4.59 9.83 -4.85
C GLY A 88 -3.46 10.38 -5.74
N SER A 89 -3.66 11.57 -6.32
CA SER A 89 -3.04 11.94 -7.60
C SER A 89 -1.60 12.44 -7.46
N ALA A 90 -0.82 12.27 -8.52
CA ALA A 90 0.52 12.85 -8.60
C ALA A 90 0.48 14.38 -8.46
N PHE A 91 1.56 14.97 -7.92
CA PHE A 91 1.64 16.39 -7.58
C PHE A 91 1.18 17.33 -8.71
N ILE A 92 1.61 17.07 -9.95
CA ILE A 92 1.25 17.87 -11.14
C ILE A 92 -0.27 18.02 -11.32
N SER A 93 -1.05 17.02 -10.89
CA SER A 93 -2.51 17.02 -10.93
C SER A 93 -3.12 17.50 -9.63
N ALA A 94 -2.72 16.88 -8.50
CA ALA A 94 -3.36 17.07 -7.19
C ALA A 94 -3.37 18.53 -6.73
N ILE A 95 -2.29 19.27 -6.97
CA ILE A 95 -2.15 20.66 -6.53
C ILE A 95 -3.14 21.62 -7.22
N SER A 96 -3.70 21.20 -8.35
CA SER A 96 -4.68 21.96 -9.14
C SER A 96 -6.09 21.36 -9.06
N ASP A 97 -6.37 20.64 -7.98
CA ASP A 97 -7.63 19.91 -7.78
C ASP A 97 -7.97 18.97 -8.95
N ASP A 98 -6.96 18.33 -9.54
CA ASP A 98 -7.10 17.41 -10.68
C ASP A 98 -7.76 18.02 -11.94
N LYS A 99 -7.72 19.35 -12.06
CA LYS A 99 -8.27 20.04 -13.23
C LYS A 99 -7.70 19.47 -14.54
N TYR A 100 -6.39 19.34 -14.64
CA TYR A 100 -5.74 18.91 -15.87
C TYR A 100 -5.93 17.42 -16.19
N THR A 101 -6.24 16.62 -15.16
CA THR A 101 -6.66 15.23 -15.36
C THR A 101 -8.07 15.18 -15.94
N MET A 102 -8.99 16.01 -15.46
CA MET A 102 -10.31 16.16 -16.08
C MET A 102 -10.20 16.68 -17.54
N ASP A 103 -9.31 17.65 -17.79
CA ASP A 103 -9.04 18.14 -19.14
C ASP A 103 -8.50 17.02 -20.06
N PHE A 104 -7.61 16.16 -19.55
CA PHE A 104 -7.08 15.00 -20.28
C PHE A 104 -8.16 13.98 -20.64
N VAL A 105 -8.97 13.52 -19.67
CA VAL A 105 -10.02 12.51 -19.95
C VAL A 105 -11.07 13.05 -20.92
N ASN A 106 -11.31 14.37 -20.92
CA ASN A 106 -12.14 15.04 -21.92
C ASN A 106 -11.48 15.07 -23.30
N ALA A 107 -10.18 15.42 -23.37
CA ALA A 107 -9.44 15.53 -24.62
C ALA A 107 -9.30 14.19 -25.36
N ILE A 108 -9.15 13.08 -24.63
CA ILE A 108 -9.16 11.74 -25.24
C ILE A 108 -10.56 11.29 -25.66
N GLY A 109 -11.62 12.10 -25.48
CA GLY A 109 -12.97 11.82 -25.98
C GLY A 109 -13.65 10.64 -25.28
N THR A 110 -13.54 10.56 -23.95
CA THR A 110 -14.11 9.46 -23.16
C THR A 110 -15.64 9.40 -23.27
N ASP A 111 -16.18 8.23 -23.58
CA ASP A 111 -17.61 7.97 -23.75
C ASP A 111 -18.31 7.63 -22.42
N GLY A 112 -17.61 6.99 -21.47
CA GLY A 112 -18.09 6.67 -20.13
C GLY A 112 -16.97 6.34 -19.14
N ILE A 113 -17.12 6.79 -17.89
CA ILE A 113 -16.13 6.67 -16.80
C ILE A 113 -16.85 6.04 -15.60
N ALA A 114 -16.34 4.95 -15.04
CA ALA A 114 -16.81 4.51 -13.72
C ALA A 114 -16.29 5.47 -12.65
N VAL A 115 -17.10 5.80 -11.65
CA VAL A 115 -16.63 6.50 -10.45
C VAL A 115 -15.80 5.52 -9.63
N GLY A 116 -14.54 5.80 -9.34
CA GLY A 116 -13.71 5.06 -8.40
C GLY A 116 -13.81 5.59 -6.97
N ASN A 117 -13.09 4.99 -6.03
CA ASN A 117 -13.12 5.44 -4.63
C ASN A 117 -12.42 6.79 -4.45
N HIS A 118 -11.38 7.10 -5.23
CA HIS A 118 -10.63 8.34 -5.09
C HIS A 118 -11.37 9.58 -5.62
N GLU A 119 -12.40 9.39 -6.45
CA GLU A 119 -13.34 10.48 -6.76
C GLU A 119 -14.15 10.94 -5.52
N PHE A 120 -14.09 10.23 -4.39
CA PHE A 120 -14.66 10.66 -3.11
C PHE A 120 -13.64 11.31 -2.16
N ASP A 121 -12.38 11.50 -2.55
CA ASP A 121 -11.32 12.06 -1.67
C ASP A 121 -11.67 13.43 -1.07
N LYS A 122 -12.48 14.22 -1.78
CA LYS A 122 -12.98 15.54 -1.34
C LYS A 122 -14.47 15.54 -0.98
N GLY A 123 -15.06 14.35 -0.85
CA GLY A 123 -16.44 14.13 -0.46
C GLY A 123 -17.42 13.99 -1.61
N TYR A 124 -18.56 13.37 -1.34
CA TYR A 124 -19.63 13.16 -2.32
C TYR A 124 -20.10 14.45 -3.00
N LYS A 125 -20.11 15.57 -2.26
CA LYS A 125 -20.46 16.88 -2.82
C LYS A 125 -19.50 17.29 -3.94
N ASP A 126 -18.20 17.05 -3.77
CA ASP A 126 -17.19 17.36 -4.77
C ASP A 126 -17.35 16.49 -6.03
N LEU A 127 -17.66 15.21 -5.85
CA LEU A 127 -18.04 14.32 -6.96
C LEU A 127 -19.20 14.94 -7.77
N ILE A 128 -20.31 15.26 -7.12
CA ILE A 128 -21.52 15.76 -7.79
C ILE A 128 -21.32 17.15 -8.43
N GLU A 129 -20.68 18.08 -7.72
CA GLU A 129 -20.65 19.50 -8.14
C GLU A 129 -19.43 19.85 -9.00
N ARG A 130 -18.34 19.07 -8.95
CA ARG A 130 -17.09 19.38 -9.65
C ARG A 130 -16.65 18.27 -10.60
N ILE A 131 -16.54 17.03 -10.14
CA ILE A 131 -15.96 15.95 -10.94
C ILE A 131 -16.91 15.52 -12.06
N ILE A 132 -18.20 15.31 -11.77
CA ILE A 132 -19.19 14.93 -12.79
C ILE A 132 -19.28 16.01 -13.89
N PRO A 133 -19.48 17.31 -13.57
CA PRO A 133 -19.50 18.35 -14.61
C PRO A 133 -18.14 18.53 -15.29
N GLY A 134 -17.04 18.46 -14.54
CA GLY A 134 -15.67 18.63 -15.03
C GLY A 134 -15.23 17.56 -16.03
N THR A 135 -15.88 16.40 -16.00
CA THR A 135 -15.68 15.28 -16.95
C THR A 135 -16.82 15.18 -17.97
N ASN A 136 -17.50 16.29 -18.27
CA ASN A 136 -18.60 16.36 -19.24
C ASN A 136 -19.77 15.38 -18.97
N ASP A 137 -20.12 15.20 -17.69
CA ASP A 137 -21.18 14.30 -17.21
C ASP A 137 -21.02 12.84 -17.65
N LYS A 138 -19.77 12.39 -17.80
CA LYS A 138 -19.40 11.02 -18.24
C LYS A 138 -19.22 10.01 -17.12
N GLN A 139 -19.22 10.47 -15.87
CA GLN A 139 -19.13 9.62 -14.68
C GLN A 139 -20.39 8.77 -14.48
N LEU A 140 -20.18 7.51 -14.11
CA LEU A 140 -21.19 6.47 -13.99
C LEU A 140 -21.05 5.73 -12.64
N GLY A 141 -22.17 5.50 -11.97
CA GLY A 141 -22.21 4.88 -10.64
C GLY A 141 -23.57 4.28 -10.32
N ALA A 142 -23.87 3.11 -10.91
CA ALA A 142 -25.12 2.39 -10.73
C ALA A 142 -25.36 1.93 -9.29
N ASN A 143 -24.29 1.71 -8.53
CA ASN A 143 -24.32 1.26 -7.14
C ASN A 143 -24.18 2.37 -6.09
N ILE A 144 -24.13 3.65 -6.50
CA ILE A 144 -24.02 4.78 -5.58
C ILE A 144 -25.43 5.30 -5.24
N PHE A 145 -25.95 4.89 -4.10
CA PHE A 145 -27.24 5.38 -3.58
C PHE A 145 -27.02 6.28 -2.37
N LYS A 146 -28.01 7.12 -2.08
CA LYS A 146 -28.19 7.71 -0.76
C LYS A 146 -28.97 6.75 0.13
N GLU A 147 -28.89 6.95 1.44
CA GLU A 147 -29.68 6.18 2.44
C GLU A 147 -31.21 6.21 2.19
N ASP A 148 -31.73 7.26 1.54
CA ASP A 148 -33.15 7.35 1.17
C ASP A 148 -33.53 6.54 -0.09
N GLY A 149 -32.56 5.84 -0.68
CA GLY A 149 -32.70 5.02 -1.88
C GLY A 149 -32.65 5.80 -3.20
N THR A 150 -32.42 7.12 -3.17
CA THR A 150 -32.23 7.92 -4.38
C THR A 150 -30.82 7.78 -4.94
N ARG A 151 -30.67 8.04 -6.25
CA ARG A 151 -29.39 7.98 -6.97
C ARG A 151 -29.26 9.22 -7.85
N GLU A 152 -28.19 10.00 -7.65
CA GLU A 152 -27.89 11.19 -8.45
C GLU A 152 -26.90 10.90 -9.59
N VAL A 153 -25.98 9.95 -9.38
CA VAL A 153 -25.01 9.56 -10.40
C VAL A 153 -25.69 8.69 -11.46
N LYS A 154 -25.44 8.96 -12.75
CA LYS A 154 -26.02 8.15 -13.84
C LYS A 154 -25.52 6.71 -13.72
N ALA A 155 -26.40 5.72 -13.87
CA ALA A 155 -26.00 4.32 -13.81
C ALA A 155 -25.26 3.84 -15.07
N TYR A 156 -25.70 4.33 -16.23
CA TYR A 156 -25.18 3.92 -17.52
C TYR A 156 -25.32 5.03 -18.56
N THR A 157 -24.61 4.85 -19.67
CA THR A 157 -24.82 5.58 -20.92
C THR A 157 -24.91 4.59 -22.09
N ILE A 158 -25.50 4.99 -23.21
CA ILE A 158 -25.57 4.18 -24.43
C ILE A 158 -24.87 4.93 -25.55
N VAL A 159 -23.93 4.25 -26.20
CA VAL A 159 -23.13 4.76 -27.30
C VAL A 159 -23.49 3.97 -28.54
N GLU A 160 -23.78 4.66 -29.65
CA GLU A 160 -24.11 4.03 -30.93
C GLU A 160 -22.91 4.14 -31.89
N ARG A 161 -22.58 3.03 -32.56
CA ARG A 161 -21.58 2.96 -33.64
C ARG A 161 -22.14 2.08 -34.76
N ASP A 162 -22.25 2.64 -35.96
CA ASP A 162 -22.81 1.98 -37.15
C ASP A 162 -24.11 1.19 -36.91
N GLY A 163 -25.00 1.75 -36.08
CA GLY A 163 -26.31 1.19 -35.73
C GLY A 163 -26.31 0.14 -34.63
N VAL A 164 -25.15 -0.20 -34.05
CA VAL A 164 -25.04 -1.07 -32.87
C VAL A 164 -25.02 -0.22 -31.61
N LYS A 165 -25.88 -0.54 -30.64
CA LYS A 165 -25.98 0.19 -29.36
C LYS A 165 -25.21 -0.55 -28.27
N VAL A 166 -24.17 0.10 -27.74
CA VAL A 166 -23.35 -0.40 -26.65
C VAL A 166 -23.71 0.36 -25.38
N ALA A 167 -24.24 -0.33 -24.38
CA ALA A 167 -24.44 0.22 -23.05
C ALA A 167 -23.15 0.10 -22.22
N LEU A 168 -22.75 1.20 -21.61
CA LEU A 168 -21.67 1.26 -20.62
C LEU A 168 -22.32 1.41 -19.25
N VAL A 169 -22.19 0.41 -18.37
CA VAL A 169 -22.75 0.43 -17.00
C VAL A 169 -21.60 0.58 -16.02
N GLY A 170 -21.58 1.67 -15.26
CA GLY A 170 -20.47 1.98 -14.35
C GLY A 170 -20.80 1.72 -12.89
N THR A 171 -19.85 1.24 -12.10
CA THR A 171 -19.98 1.10 -10.63
C THR A 171 -18.69 1.42 -9.91
N THR A 172 -18.81 1.95 -8.69
CA THR A 172 -17.70 2.21 -7.77
C THR A 172 -17.35 0.99 -6.94
N SER A 173 -16.18 1.00 -6.29
CA SER A 173 -15.66 -0.13 -5.50
C SER A 173 -16.60 -0.50 -4.36
N ASN A 174 -16.73 -1.79 -4.11
CA ASN A 174 -17.37 -2.31 -2.89
C ASN A 174 -16.65 -1.88 -1.60
N LEU A 175 -15.37 -1.51 -1.72
CA LEU A 175 -14.52 -1.08 -0.61
C LEU A 175 -14.48 0.44 -0.45
N THR A 176 -15.24 1.21 -1.23
CA THR A 176 -15.22 2.69 -1.19
C THR A 176 -15.39 3.23 0.23
N VAL A 177 -16.30 2.65 1.02
CA VAL A 177 -16.55 3.11 2.40
C VAL A 177 -15.37 2.85 3.32
N SER A 178 -14.65 1.73 3.15
CA SER A 178 -13.48 1.40 3.96
C SER A 178 -12.19 2.08 3.48
N LYS A 179 -12.11 2.42 2.19
CA LYS A 179 -10.94 3.03 1.56
C LYS A 179 -10.97 4.56 1.54
N SER A 180 -12.14 5.16 1.74
CA SER A 180 -12.30 6.62 1.80
C SER A 180 -12.32 7.13 3.24
N ASN A 181 -12.12 8.43 3.43
CA ASN A 181 -12.45 9.08 4.70
C ASN A 181 -13.95 8.89 5.01
N PRO A 182 -14.34 8.36 6.19
CA PRO A 182 -15.75 8.11 6.52
C PRO A 182 -16.66 9.35 6.41
N ALA A 183 -16.10 10.56 6.64
CA ALA A 183 -16.85 11.80 6.51
C ALA A 183 -17.22 12.11 5.05
N ASN A 184 -16.40 11.68 4.09
CA ASN A 184 -16.59 11.96 2.66
C ASN A 184 -17.70 11.13 2.01
N VAL A 185 -17.94 9.94 2.55
CA VAL A 185 -18.92 8.96 2.07
C VAL A 185 -20.14 8.84 2.98
N LYS A 186 -20.24 9.72 3.99
CA LYS A 186 -21.35 9.71 4.94
C LYS A 186 -22.71 9.90 4.25
N GLY A 187 -23.67 9.04 4.59
CA GLY A 187 -25.03 9.09 4.05
C GLY A 187 -25.19 8.40 2.68
N LEU A 188 -24.15 7.70 2.22
CA LEU A 188 -24.19 6.86 1.03
C LEU A 188 -24.44 5.40 1.39
N ASP A 189 -25.26 4.74 0.56
CA ASP A 189 -25.47 3.30 0.52
C ASP A 189 -24.80 2.77 -0.76
N ILE A 190 -23.54 2.36 -0.64
CA ILE A 190 -22.79 1.74 -1.74
C ILE A 190 -23.14 0.25 -1.80
N LYS A 191 -23.88 -0.13 -2.83
CA LYS A 191 -24.32 -1.52 -3.02
C LYS A 191 -23.26 -2.36 -3.75
N ASP A 192 -23.40 -3.68 -3.71
CA ASP A 192 -22.49 -4.58 -4.44
C ASP A 192 -22.46 -4.21 -5.94
N SER A 193 -21.27 -3.92 -6.43
CA SER A 193 -20.98 -3.41 -7.75
C SER A 193 -21.47 -4.34 -8.86
N ALA A 194 -21.10 -5.63 -8.81
CA ALA A 194 -21.48 -6.62 -9.82
C ALA A 194 -22.99 -6.90 -9.81
N LEU A 195 -23.61 -6.98 -8.63
CA LEU A 195 -25.06 -7.19 -8.53
C LEU A 195 -25.85 -6.02 -9.13
N GLN A 196 -25.41 -4.77 -8.91
CA GLN A 196 -26.06 -3.61 -9.52
C GLN A 196 -25.86 -3.53 -11.03
N VAL A 197 -24.70 -3.95 -11.54
CA VAL A 197 -24.49 -4.10 -12.98
C VAL A 197 -25.50 -5.10 -13.56
N ASN A 198 -25.67 -6.28 -12.93
CA ASN A 198 -26.63 -7.28 -13.40
C ASN A 198 -28.06 -6.73 -13.46
N GLU A 199 -28.49 -5.99 -12.43
CA GLU A 199 -29.81 -5.36 -12.40
C GLU A 199 -30.02 -4.36 -13.54
N GLU A 200 -29.06 -3.47 -13.78
CA GLU A 200 -29.16 -2.46 -14.84
C GLU A 200 -29.03 -3.09 -16.24
N ALA A 201 -28.10 -4.02 -16.42
CA ALA A 201 -27.91 -4.76 -17.68
C ALA A 201 -29.18 -5.50 -18.08
N LYS A 202 -29.82 -6.20 -17.13
CA LYS A 202 -31.10 -6.86 -17.36
C LYS A 202 -32.20 -5.88 -17.79
N LYS A 203 -32.37 -4.76 -17.08
CA LYS A 203 -33.35 -3.72 -17.44
C LYS A 203 -33.10 -3.17 -18.85
N ILE A 204 -31.84 -2.97 -19.23
CA ILE A 204 -31.43 -2.45 -20.53
C ILE A 204 -31.76 -3.45 -21.65
N LYS A 205 -31.38 -4.73 -21.47
CA LYS A 205 -31.59 -5.78 -22.49
C LYS A 205 -33.07 -6.14 -22.62
N ASP A 206 -33.80 -6.29 -21.53
CA ASP A 206 -35.25 -6.59 -21.55
C ASP A 206 -36.06 -5.47 -22.23
N ALA A 207 -35.64 -4.21 -22.06
CA ALA A 207 -36.25 -3.06 -22.73
C ALA A 207 -35.78 -2.86 -24.17
N GLY A 208 -34.85 -3.70 -24.68
CA GLY A 208 -34.30 -3.60 -26.03
C GLY A 208 -33.53 -2.30 -26.28
N LYS A 209 -32.94 -1.70 -25.23
CA LYS A 209 -32.25 -0.40 -25.33
C LYS A 209 -30.83 -0.50 -25.89
N ALA A 210 -30.15 -1.63 -25.67
CA ALA A 210 -28.80 -1.87 -26.15
C ALA A 210 -28.64 -3.30 -26.67
N ASP A 211 -27.72 -3.46 -27.60
CA ASP A 211 -27.36 -4.72 -28.22
C ASP A 211 -26.21 -5.40 -27.45
N VAL A 212 -25.25 -4.61 -26.97
CA VAL A 212 -24.09 -5.04 -26.18
C VAL A 212 -24.07 -4.29 -24.85
N VAL A 213 -23.69 -4.95 -23.76
CA VAL A 213 -23.46 -4.33 -22.45
C VAL A 213 -22.03 -4.57 -22.01
N ILE A 214 -21.31 -3.49 -21.75
CA ILE A 214 -19.97 -3.48 -21.18
C ILE A 214 -20.05 -2.88 -19.78
N ALA A 215 -19.58 -3.64 -18.79
CA ALA A 215 -19.45 -3.17 -17.42
C ALA A 215 -18.12 -2.43 -17.23
N LEU A 216 -18.17 -1.28 -16.57
CA LEU A 216 -17.02 -0.51 -16.10
C LEU A 216 -17.08 -0.55 -14.57
N ILE A 217 -16.32 -1.44 -13.94
CA ILE A 217 -16.39 -1.66 -12.50
C ILE A 217 -15.06 -1.24 -11.88
N HIS A 218 -15.12 -0.40 -10.85
CA HIS A 218 -13.93 -0.06 -10.07
C HIS A 218 -13.68 -1.08 -8.94
N ASP A 219 -13.58 -2.35 -9.32
CA ASP A 219 -13.20 -3.48 -8.46
C ASP A 219 -12.34 -4.43 -9.31
N PRO A 220 -11.62 -5.39 -8.69
CA PRO A 220 -10.88 -6.41 -9.41
C PRO A 220 -11.71 -7.11 -10.50
N ALA A 221 -11.23 -7.05 -11.75
CA ALA A 221 -12.01 -7.47 -12.91
C ALA A 221 -12.45 -8.94 -12.86
N LYS A 222 -11.55 -9.82 -12.39
CA LYS A 222 -11.76 -11.25 -12.30
C LYS A 222 -12.86 -11.60 -11.30
N GLU A 223 -12.75 -11.11 -10.08
CA GLU A 223 -13.70 -11.34 -8.99
C GLU A 223 -15.08 -10.78 -9.33
N ALA A 224 -15.13 -9.61 -9.98
CA ALA A 224 -16.38 -9.06 -10.49
C ALA A 224 -16.99 -9.95 -11.58
N SER A 225 -16.19 -10.45 -12.53
CA SER A 225 -16.65 -11.29 -13.63
C SER A 225 -17.36 -12.57 -13.18
N GLU A 226 -16.92 -13.17 -12.06
CA GLU A 226 -17.52 -14.39 -11.49
C GLU A 226 -18.93 -14.16 -10.93
N LYS A 227 -19.30 -12.91 -10.64
CA LYS A 227 -20.62 -12.51 -10.13
C LYS A 227 -21.55 -11.95 -11.22
N LEU A 228 -21.02 -11.62 -12.40
CA LEU A 228 -21.81 -11.02 -13.49
C LEU A 228 -22.62 -12.09 -14.23
N ASP A 229 -23.82 -11.72 -14.68
CA ASP A 229 -24.72 -12.60 -15.42
C ASP A 229 -24.37 -12.57 -16.93
N PRO A 230 -23.82 -13.66 -17.50
CA PRO A 230 -23.41 -13.72 -18.90
C PRO A 230 -24.58 -13.67 -19.89
N GLN A 231 -25.83 -13.75 -19.42
CA GLN A 231 -27.00 -13.52 -20.26
C GLN A 231 -27.17 -12.04 -20.64
N TYR A 232 -26.73 -11.13 -19.77
CA TYR A 232 -26.97 -9.70 -19.93
C TYR A 232 -25.71 -8.86 -20.10
N VAL A 233 -24.55 -9.35 -19.66
CA VAL A 233 -23.27 -8.64 -19.70
C VAL A 233 -22.29 -9.35 -20.63
N ASP A 234 -21.75 -8.61 -21.60
CA ASP A 234 -20.92 -9.17 -22.66
C ASP A 234 -19.41 -9.08 -22.34
N PHE A 235 -18.98 -8.06 -21.58
CA PHE A 235 -17.60 -7.84 -21.16
C PHE A 235 -17.52 -6.95 -19.91
N VAL A 236 -16.46 -7.08 -19.11
CA VAL A 236 -16.17 -6.18 -17.99
C VAL A 236 -14.73 -5.65 -18.00
N PHE A 237 -14.58 -4.34 -17.78
CA PHE A 237 -13.32 -3.73 -17.40
C PHE A 237 -13.31 -3.47 -15.89
N GLY A 238 -12.23 -3.89 -15.21
CA GLY A 238 -12.02 -3.67 -13.77
C GLY A 238 -11.08 -2.51 -13.43
N GLY A 239 -10.83 -2.30 -12.14
CA GLY A 239 -9.94 -1.28 -11.54
C GLY A 239 -9.61 -1.59 -10.06
N ASP A 240 -9.18 -0.59 -9.29
CA ASP A 240 -8.95 -0.57 -7.82
C ASP A 240 -7.77 -1.42 -7.31
N SER A 241 -7.54 -2.60 -7.90
CA SER A 241 -6.50 -3.53 -7.44
C SER A 241 -5.11 -3.27 -8.02
N HIS A 242 -4.98 -2.31 -8.95
CA HIS A 242 -3.71 -1.96 -9.58
C HIS A 242 -2.98 -3.17 -10.18
N ILE A 243 -3.69 -4.08 -10.86
CA ILE A 243 -3.10 -5.24 -11.53
C ILE A 243 -3.35 -5.23 -13.04
N LYS A 244 -2.42 -5.79 -13.80
CA LYS A 244 -2.65 -6.16 -15.19
C LYS A 244 -3.27 -7.55 -15.22
N ASP A 245 -4.52 -7.66 -15.68
CA ASP A 245 -5.22 -8.95 -15.76
C ASP A 245 -6.08 -9.06 -17.04
N LEU A 246 -6.28 -10.30 -17.50
CA LEU A 246 -7.03 -10.63 -18.72
C LEU A 246 -7.57 -12.06 -18.67
N GLY A 247 -8.90 -12.22 -18.78
CA GLY A 247 -9.57 -13.52 -18.72
C GLY A 247 -10.58 -13.74 -19.83
N LEU A 248 -10.12 -14.09 -21.04
CA LEU A 248 -11.00 -14.37 -22.19
C LEU A 248 -11.69 -15.74 -22.14
N GLY A 249 -11.29 -16.62 -21.21
CA GLY A 249 -11.91 -17.92 -20.97
C GLY A 249 -12.99 -17.94 -19.89
N ALA A 250 -13.25 -16.80 -19.23
CA ALA A 250 -14.31 -16.66 -18.25
C ALA A 250 -15.71 -16.60 -18.92
N GLU A 251 -16.77 -16.88 -18.16
CA GLU A 251 -18.15 -16.81 -18.67
C GLU A 251 -18.50 -15.37 -19.12
N VAL A 252 -18.23 -14.40 -18.26
CA VAL A 252 -18.13 -12.99 -18.63
C VAL A 252 -16.64 -12.66 -18.80
N LYS A 253 -16.24 -12.33 -20.03
CA LYS A 253 -14.83 -12.00 -20.32
C LYS A 253 -14.45 -10.68 -19.69
N TYR A 254 -13.19 -10.57 -19.25
CA TYR A 254 -12.73 -9.38 -18.53
C TYR A 254 -11.32 -8.95 -18.90
N ALA A 255 -11.01 -7.68 -18.60
CA ALA A 255 -9.65 -7.15 -18.59
C ALA A 255 -9.48 -6.04 -17.53
N GLN A 256 -8.24 -5.82 -17.09
CA GLN A 256 -7.86 -4.69 -16.22
C GLN A 256 -6.57 -4.04 -16.72
N SER A 257 -6.58 -2.72 -16.82
CA SER A 257 -5.55 -1.91 -17.47
C SER A 257 -4.44 -1.44 -16.51
N TYR A 258 -4.06 -2.29 -15.55
CA TYR A 258 -3.02 -2.02 -14.55
C TYR A 258 -3.27 -0.75 -13.74
N GLU A 259 -2.30 0.16 -13.65
CA GLU A 259 -2.35 1.42 -12.90
C GLU A 259 -1.53 2.52 -13.64
N TYR A 260 -1.74 3.78 -13.27
CA TYR A 260 -0.87 4.93 -13.59
C TYR A 260 -0.62 5.14 -15.08
N GLY A 261 -1.54 4.70 -15.93
CA GLY A 261 -1.38 4.79 -17.38
C GLY A 261 -0.26 3.92 -17.95
N LYS A 262 0.09 2.82 -17.27
CA LYS A 262 1.07 1.83 -17.76
C LYS A 262 0.52 0.93 -18.87
N VAL A 263 -0.80 0.73 -18.91
CA VAL A 263 -1.49 -0.10 -19.91
C VAL A 263 -2.69 0.65 -20.49
N VAL A 264 -2.89 0.54 -21.81
CA VAL A 264 -4.17 0.81 -22.48
C VAL A 264 -4.71 -0.53 -23.00
N THR A 265 -5.89 -0.95 -22.54
CA THR A 265 -6.54 -2.16 -23.05
C THR A 265 -7.44 -1.81 -24.24
N ASP A 266 -7.38 -2.61 -25.29
CA ASP A 266 -8.14 -2.49 -26.53
C ASP A 266 -8.93 -3.78 -26.77
N LEU A 267 -10.22 -3.72 -26.48
CA LEU A 267 -11.18 -4.77 -26.82
C LEU A 267 -11.65 -4.57 -28.25
N ASP A 268 -11.42 -5.54 -29.12
CA ASP A 268 -11.86 -5.54 -30.50
C ASP A 268 -12.89 -6.65 -30.73
N PHE A 269 -14.12 -6.29 -31.09
CA PHE A 269 -15.18 -7.27 -31.30
C PHE A 269 -15.99 -7.01 -32.57
N THR A 270 -16.50 -8.09 -33.16
CA THR A 270 -17.40 -8.05 -34.32
C THR A 270 -18.80 -8.43 -33.87
N PHE A 271 -19.77 -7.52 -34.04
CA PHE A 271 -21.18 -7.73 -33.74
C PHE A 271 -21.97 -8.02 -35.02
N ASP A 272 -22.69 -9.14 -35.03
CA ASP A 272 -23.57 -9.53 -36.11
C ASP A 272 -25.00 -9.03 -35.83
N LYS A 273 -25.48 -8.06 -36.61
CA LYS A 273 -26.79 -7.43 -36.42
C LYS A 273 -27.97 -8.37 -36.68
N ALA A 274 -27.78 -9.39 -37.51
CA ALA A 274 -28.84 -10.34 -37.86
C ALA A 274 -29.10 -11.32 -36.71
N THR A 275 -28.03 -11.84 -36.09
CA THR A 275 -28.10 -12.78 -34.96
C THR A 275 -28.15 -12.08 -33.60
N LYS A 276 -27.80 -10.78 -33.56
CA LYS A 276 -27.63 -9.95 -32.36
C LYS A 276 -26.61 -10.53 -31.38
N LYS A 277 -25.46 -10.98 -31.91
CA LYS A 277 -24.41 -11.63 -31.13
C LYS A 277 -23.04 -11.09 -31.50
N ILE A 278 -22.14 -11.08 -30.52
CA ILE A 278 -20.71 -10.96 -30.77
C ILE A 278 -20.23 -12.30 -31.36
N VAL A 279 -19.63 -12.26 -32.55
CA VAL A 279 -19.15 -13.45 -33.28
C VAL A 279 -17.64 -13.59 -33.27
N GLU A 280 -16.92 -12.49 -33.05
CA GLU A 280 -15.46 -12.45 -32.85
C GLU A 280 -15.13 -11.47 -31.74
N LEU A 281 -14.12 -11.79 -30.93
CA LEU A 281 -13.64 -10.95 -29.85
C LEU A 281 -12.15 -11.23 -29.61
N ASP A 282 -11.35 -10.17 -29.61
CA ASP A 282 -9.93 -10.17 -29.27
C ASP A 282 -9.62 -9.01 -28.31
N VAL A 283 -8.56 -9.15 -27.51
CA VAL A 283 -8.14 -8.09 -26.58
C VAL A 283 -6.63 -7.94 -26.64
N LYS A 284 -6.17 -6.70 -26.85
CA LYS A 284 -4.75 -6.34 -26.78
C LYS A 284 -4.50 -5.33 -25.66
N GLN A 285 -3.40 -5.50 -24.93
CA GLN A 285 -2.94 -4.56 -23.92
C GLN A 285 -1.65 -3.91 -24.41
N TYR A 286 -1.67 -2.59 -24.59
CA TYR A 286 -0.53 -1.79 -25.05
C TYR A 286 0.22 -1.18 -23.86
N GLU A 287 1.54 -1.30 -23.87
CA GLU A 287 2.44 -0.80 -22.83
C GLU A 287 3.44 0.22 -23.39
N TYR A 288 4.27 0.82 -22.54
CA TYR A 288 5.28 1.81 -22.92
C TYR A 288 6.15 1.38 -24.12
N ALA A 289 6.52 0.11 -24.20
CA ALA A 289 7.34 -0.42 -25.29
C ALA A 289 6.63 -0.40 -26.67
N ASP A 290 5.29 -0.48 -26.69
CA ASP A 290 4.51 -0.44 -27.92
C ASP A 290 4.60 0.92 -28.63
N LEU A 291 4.85 2.02 -27.89
CA LEU A 291 5.00 3.35 -28.48
C LEU A 291 6.09 3.34 -29.56
N ALA A 292 7.26 2.81 -29.24
CA ALA A 292 8.36 2.69 -30.19
C ALA A 292 8.10 1.58 -31.23
N ALA A 293 7.58 0.42 -30.81
CA ALA A 293 7.37 -0.71 -31.70
C ALA A 293 6.36 -0.42 -32.83
N LEU A 294 5.37 0.42 -32.55
CA LEU A 294 4.30 0.80 -33.48
C LEU A 294 4.49 2.20 -34.06
N ASN A 295 5.60 2.88 -33.74
CA ASN A 295 5.88 4.26 -34.15
C ASN A 295 4.72 5.22 -33.80
N ILE A 296 4.17 5.06 -32.60
CA ILE A 296 3.12 5.92 -32.04
C ILE A 296 3.79 7.17 -31.47
N THR A 297 3.23 8.33 -31.80
CA THR A 297 3.70 9.62 -31.30
C THR A 297 2.74 10.16 -30.25
N PRO A 298 3.21 10.96 -29.27
CA PRO A 298 2.33 11.62 -28.31
C PRO A 298 1.35 12.57 -29.02
N ASP A 299 0.12 12.66 -28.51
CA ASP A 299 -0.86 13.63 -28.98
C ASP A 299 -0.46 15.06 -28.59
N GLU A 300 -0.43 15.99 -29.56
CA GLU A 300 0.05 17.36 -29.36
C GLU A 300 -0.88 18.23 -28.52
N ASP A 301 -2.20 18.03 -28.63
CA ASP A 301 -3.19 18.78 -27.85
C ASP A 301 -3.13 18.36 -26.39
N VAL A 302 -3.03 17.05 -26.13
CA VAL A 302 -2.84 16.53 -24.76
C VAL A 302 -1.47 16.88 -24.21
N ALA A 303 -0.41 16.87 -25.02
CA ALA A 303 0.91 17.34 -24.58
C ALA A 303 0.87 18.81 -24.12
N SER A 304 0.04 19.64 -24.74
CA SER A 304 -0.17 21.04 -24.33
C SER A 304 -0.91 21.14 -22.98
N ILE A 305 -1.87 20.26 -22.70
CA ILE A 305 -2.52 20.15 -21.38
C ILE A 305 -1.49 19.81 -20.30
N VAL A 306 -0.63 18.82 -20.56
CA VAL A 306 0.44 18.42 -19.62
C VAL A 306 1.42 19.57 -19.37
N ALA A 307 1.80 20.30 -20.42
CA ALA A 307 2.71 21.44 -20.28
C ALA A 307 2.11 22.57 -19.41
N GLU A 308 0.82 22.89 -19.57
CA GLU A 308 0.16 23.89 -18.73
C GLU A 308 -0.04 23.39 -17.30
N ALA A 309 -0.34 22.10 -17.11
CA ALA A 309 -0.39 21.46 -15.79
C ALA A 309 0.96 21.59 -15.07
N LYS A 310 2.06 21.37 -15.77
CA LYS A 310 3.41 21.50 -15.22
C LYS A 310 3.71 22.94 -14.81
N LYS A 311 3.34 23.91 -15.65
CA LYS A 311 3.53 25.34 -15.37
C LYS A 311 2.72 25.82 -14.17
N GLU A 312 1.45 25.42 -14.06
CA GLU A 312 0.63 25.81 -12.92
C GLU A 312 1.04 25.08 -11.64
N SER A 313 1.40 23.80 -11.71
CA SER A 313 1.90 23.06 -10.54
C SER A 313 3.22 23.63 -10.02
N ASP A 314 4.14 24.09 -10.89
CA ASP A 314 5.36 24.79 -10.45
C ASP A 314 5.02 26.06 -9.67
N LYS A 315 4.05 26.84 -10.15
CA LYS A 315 3.60 28.07 -9.49
C LYS A 315 2.88 27.81 -8.17
N LEU A 316 1.95 26.86 -8.13
CA LEU A 316 1.23 26.50 -6.91
C LEU A 316 2.13 25.81 -5.90
N GLY A 317 3.15 25.08 -6.36
CA GLY A 317 4.15 24.43 -5.53
C GLY A 317 4.97 25.39 -4.66
N GLU A 318 5.09 26.66 -5.06
CA GLU A 318 5.78 27.71 -4.28
C GLU A 318 4.94 28.24 -3.11
N GLN A 319 3.67 27.82 -2.97
CA GLN A 319 2.84 28.23 -1.84
C GLN A 319 3.30 27.57 -0.55
N VAL A 320 3.39 28.37 0.51
CA VAL A 320 3.67 27.91 1.88
C VAL A 320 2.47 27.11 2.39
N VAL A 321 2.72 25.88 2.83
CA VAL A 321 1.72 24.96 3.38
C VAL A 321 1.77 24.86 4.90
N ALA A 322 2.94 25.11 5.49
CA ALA A 322 3.17 25.05 6.93
C ALA A 322 4.41 25.88 7.30
N THR A 323 4.59 26.13 8.59
CA THR A 323 5.83 26.66 9.16
C THR A 323 6.32 25.65 10.19
N VAL A 324 7.56 25.19 10.09
CA VAL A 324 8.15 24.22 11.02
C VAL A 324 9.18 24.88 11.94
N GLY A 325 9.22 24.44 13.19
CA GLY A 325 10.04 25.06 14.25
C GLY A 325 11.49 24.60 14.31
N ALA A 326 11.88 23.59 13.55
CA ALA A 326 13.21 22.98 13.57
C ALA A 326 13.61 22.43 12.20
N ASP A 327 14.91 22.20 12.01
CA ASP A 327 15.42 21.43 10.87
C ASP A 327 15.18 19.93 11.09
N PHE A 328 14.76 19.23 10.04
CA PHE A 328 14.71 17.77 9.99
C PHE A 328 15.70 17.28 8.94
N LYS A 329 16.71 16.52 9.37
CA LYS A 329 17.82 16.10 8.52
C LYS A 329 17.81 14.59 8.35
N ARG A 330 18.23 14.15 7.18
CA ARG A 330 18.56 12.75 6.89
C ARG A 330 19.94 12.42 7.43
N GLY A 331 20.15 11.15 7.76
CA GLY A 331 21.41 10.68 8.34
C GLY A 331 22.64 10.99 7.49
N SER A 332 23.73 11.41 8.14
CA SER A 332 24.99 11.73 7.48
C SER A 332 26.11 10.76 7.86
N ASN A 333 26.98 10.48 6.90
CA ASN A 333 28.28 9.91 7.23
C ASN A 333 29.10 11.02 7.90
N PRO A 334 30.04 10.65 8.78
CA PRO A 334 30.91 11.62 9.41
C PRO A 334 31.60 12.59 8.45
N GLY A 335 31.46 13.90 8.70
CA GLY A 335 32.04 14.97 7.88
C GLY A 335 31.43 15.12 6.48
N ALA A 336 30.30 14.45 6.20
CA ALA A 336 29.59 14.53 4.94
C ALA A 336 28.23 15.22 5.11
N ALA A 337 27.59 15.57 3.98
CA ALA A 337 26.27 16.18 3.99
C ALA A 337 25.18 15.18 4.47
N PRO A 338 24.04 15.68 4.99
CA PRO A 338 22.84 14.89 5.24
C PRO A 338 22.43 14.01 4.05
N GLY A 339 21.86 12.84 4.35
CA GLY A 339 21.42 11.85 3.37
C GLY A 339 22.50 10.90 2.85
N THR A 340 23.75 11.08 3.25
CA THR A 340 24.87 10.21 2.84
C THR A 340 24.95 8.90 3.62
N ASN A 341 24.30 8.80 4.80
CA ASN A 341 24.25 7.59 5.61
C ASN A 341 22.80 7.17 5.85
N ARG A 342 22.43 6.00 5.31
CA ARG A 342 21.08 5.44 5.48
C ARG A 342 21.00 4.41 6.59
N GLY A 343 22.10 4.07 7.26
CA GLY A 343 22.11 3.10 8.35
C GLY A 343 22.15 3.76 9.73
N THR A 344 21.92 5.06 9.81
CA THR A 344 21.86 5.82 11.06
C THR A 344 20.47 6.41 11.23
N GLU A 345 20.02 6.50 12.47
CA GLU A 345 18.82 7.24 12.82
C GLU A 345 18.90 8.68 12.33
N SER A 346 17.77 9.24 11.91
CA SER A 346 17.69 10.62 11.45
C SER A 346 16.33 11.23 11.75
N THR A 347 16.33 12.52 12.11
CA THR A 347 15.10 13.22 12.51
C THR A 347 14.08 13.29 11.38
N ALA A 348 14.54 13.43 10.12
CA ALA A 348 13.63 13.43 8.97
C ALA A 348 12.95 12.07 8.76
N ASN A 349 13.64 10.95 8.98
CA ASN A 349 13.05 9.62 8.83
C ASN A 349 11.99 9.34 9.90
N ASN A 350 12.28 9.69 11.15
CA ASN A 350 11.31 9.57 12.24
C ASN A 350 10.11 10.50 12.03
N MET A 351 10.32 11.75 11.58
CA MET A 351 9.22 12.67 11.25
C MET A 351 8.29 12.09 10.19
N ILE A 352 8.80 11.43 9.16
CA ILE A 352 7.94 10.83 8.13
C ILE A 352 7.20 9.59 8.66
N ALA A 353 7.82 8.80 9.53
CA ALA A 353 7.13 7.72 10.22
C ALA A 353 5.98 8.24 11.12
N GLU A 354 6.25 9.30 11.89
CA GLU A 354 5.23 10.01 12.69
C GLU A 354 4.14 10.63 11.81
N SER A 355 4.53 11.21 10.68
CA SER A 355 3.61 11.79 9.71
C SER A 355 2.65 10.73 9.16
N ALA A 356 3.14 9.53 8.83
CA ALA A 356 2.30 8.45 8.34
C ALA A 356 1.27 8.02 9.41
N LEU A 357 1.68 7.93 10.67
CA LEU A 357 0.81 7.64 11.80
C LEU A 357 -0.28 8.71 11.96
N VAL A 358 0.13 9.95 12.26
CA VAL A 358 -0.79 11.05 12.61
C VAL A 358 -1.75 11.39 11.48
N ALA A 359 -1.25 11.44 10.23
CA ALA A 359 -2.10 11.75 9.10
C ALA A 359 -3.13 10.65 8.86
N LEU A 360 -2.75 9.38 8.95
CA LEU A 360 -3.63 8.26 8.67
C LEU A 360 -4.68 8.05 9.78
N GLU A 361 -4.30 8.19 11.06
CA GLU A 361 -5.25 8.19 12.18
C GLU A 361 -6.33 9.27 11.99
N LYS A 362 -5.91 10.49 11.63
CA LYS A 362 -6.83 11.59 11.35
C LYS A 362 -7.71 11.33 10.12
N PHE A 363 -7.15 10.72 9.09
CA PHE A 363 -7.88 10.40 7.85
C PHE A 363 -8.96 9.35 8.09
N LEU A 364 -8.64 8.29 8.83
CA LEU A 364 -9.55 7.17 9.10
C LEU A 364 -10.48 7.42 10.30
N GLY A 365 -10.07 8.26 11.25
CA GLY A 365 -10.76 8.41 12.53
C GLY A 365 -10.62 7.17 13.42
N GLU A 366 -9.48 6.49 13.33
CA GLU A 366 -9.17 5.26 14.05
C GLU A 366 -7.77 5.34 14.68
N ASP A 367 -7.57 4.69 15.83
CA ASP A 367 -6.26 4.59 16.47
C ASP A 367 -5.37 3.56 15.74
N ILE A 368 -4.09 3.88 15.56
CA ILE A 368 -3.06 3.03 14.95
C ILE A 368 -1.88 2.91 15.92
N ASP A 369 -1.30 1.73 16.12
CA ASP A 369 -0.31 1.53 17.18
C ASP A 369 0.99 2.31 16.90
N PHE A 370 1.50 2.35 15.66
CA PHE A 370 2.69 3.13 15.29
C PHE A 370 2.89 3.27 13.77
N GLY A 371 3.77 4.19 13.37
CA GLY A 371 4.18 4.41 11.98
C GLY A 371 5.63 3.98 11.72
N ILE A 372 5.92 3.57 10.47
CA ILE A 372 7.26 3.18 10.02
C ILE A 372 7.64 3.82 8.69
N MET A 373 8.93 4.06 8.48
CA MET A 373 9.47 4.62 7.24
C MET A 373 10.86 4.07 6.90
N ASN A 374 11.14 3.76 5.63
CA ASN A 374 12.49 3.42 5.21
C ASN A 374 13.33 4.68 4.94
N ALA A 375 14.60 4.68 5.35
CA ALA A 375 15.51 5.80 5.10
C ALA A 375 15.64 6.17 3.60
N GLY A 376 15.47 5.19 2.69
CA GLY A 376 15.51 5.42 1.24
C GLY A 376 14.33 6.24 0.71
N GLY A 377 13.21 6.23 1.44
CA GLY A 377 11.99 6.95 1.10
C GLY A 377 12.00 8.42 1.54
N VAL A 378 13.01 8.90 2.27
CA VAL A 378 13.17 10.33 2.59
C VAL A 378 14.17 10.96 1.64
N ARG A 379 13.70 11.90 0.82
CA ARG A 379 14.43 12.33 -0.40
C ARG A 379 15.09 13.69 -0.30
N ASP A 380 14.67 14.50 0.65
CA ASP A 380 15.34 15.73 1.00
C ASP A 380 15.27 15.99 2.51
N ASP A 381 16.07 16.94 2.98
CA ASP A 381 15.94 17.48 4.33
C ASP A 381 14.81 18.53 4.34
N LEU A 382 14.26 18.82 5.52
CA LEU A 382 13.28 19.90 5.70
C LEU A 382 13.89 20.98 6.59
N ALA A 383 14.09 22.17 6.02
CA ALA A 383 14.63 23.30 6.77
C ALA A 383 13.58 23.94 7.68
N GLN A 384 14.04 24.50 8.80
CA GLN A 384 13.23 25.35 9.68
C GLN A 384 12.62 26.54 8.91
N GLY A 385 11.40 26.92 9.28
CA GLY A 385 10.70 28.09 8.75
C GLY A 385 9.56 27.71 7.82
N ASP A 386 9.27 28.58 6.86
CA ASP A 386 8.18 28.36 5.91
C ASP A 386 8.49 27.20 4.97
N VAL A 387 7.58 26.23 4.95
CA VAL A 387 7.62 25.05 4.10
C VAL A 387 6.62 25.22 3.00
N THR A 388 7.11 25.22 1.77
CA THR A 388 6.31 25.19 0.54
C THR A 388 5.89 23.77 0.19
N TYR A 389 4.82 23.64 -0.59
CA TYR A 389 4.39 22.34 -1.09
C TYR A 389 5.52 21.63 -1.87
N LYS A 390 6.28 22.38 -2.68
CA LYS A 390 7.43 21.85 -3.44
C LYS A 390 8.54 21.33 -2.53
N GLN A 391 8.79 21.97 -1.39
CA GLN A 391 9.74 21.46 -0.41
C GLN A 391 9.23 20.16 0.23
N ALA A 392 7.94 20.08 0.58
CA ALA A 392 7.34 18.82 1.04
C ALA A 392 7.44 17.70 0.00
N PHE A 393 7.21 18.04 -1.28
CA PHE A 393 7.39 17.10 -2.41
C PHE A 393 8.83 16.62 -2.56
N SER A 394 9.82 17.51 -2.43
CA SER A 394 11.23 17.10 -2.45
C SER A 394 11.56 16.08 -1.36
N VAL A 395 10.86 16.11 -0.22
CA VAL A 395 11.01 15.14 0.88
C VAL A 395 10.29 13.82 0.58
N GLN A 396 9.04 13.85 0.10
CA GLN A 396 8.19 12.68 -0.24
C GLN A 396 7.69 12.74 -1.71
N PRO A 397 8.48 12.32 -2.71
CA PRO A 397 8.15 12.49 -4.14
C PRO A 397 7.59 11.24 -4.83
N PHE A 398 7.32 10.15 -4.11
CA PHE A 398 7.03 8.87 -4.76
C PHE A 398 5.59 8.75 -5.24
N GLY A 399 4.66 9.35 -4.50
CA GLY A 399 3.25 9.12 -4.70
C GLY A 399 2.88 7.67 -4.40
N ASN A 400 3.52 7.09 -3.38
CA ASN A 400 3.05 5.84 -2.78
C ASN A 400 1.76 6.11 -1.98
N SER A 401 0.95 5.08 -1.77
CA SER A 401 -0.12 5.15 -0.77
C SER A 401 0.48 4.98 0.63
N ILE A 402 -0.04 5.71 1.62
CA ILE A 402 0.16 5.45 3.04
C ILE A 402 -0.99 4.58 3.51
N ASP A 403 -0.67 3.33 3.84
CA ASP A 403 -1.63 2.28 4.19
C ASP A 403 -1.54 1.97 5.68
N VAL A 404 -2.57 1.31 6.20
CA VAL A 404 -2.53 0.65 7.52
C VAL A 404 -2.71 -0.85 7.34
N ALA A 405 -1.92 -1.65 8.06
CA ALA A 405 -2.08 -3.09 8.08
C ALA A 405 -1.82 -3.68 9.46
N THR A 406 -2.20 -4.94 9.63
CA THR A 406 -1.95 -5.72 10.84
C THR A 406 -0.70 -6.56 10.70
N MET A 407 0.17 -6.52 11.71
CA MET A 407 1.37 -7.37 11.83
C MET A 407 1.50 -7.90 13.26
N THR A 408 2.01 -9.12 13.43
CA THR A 408 2.34 -9.64 14.77
C THR A 408 3.62 -9.01 15.29
N GLY A 409 3.80 -8.97 16.61
CA GLY A 409 5.05 -8.53 17.23
C GLY A 409 6.28 -9.29 16.69
N ALA A 410 6.16 -10.61 16.45
CA ALA A 410 7.21 -11.40 15.83
C ALA A 410 7.58 -10.91 14.42
N ALA A 411 6.59 -10.58 13.58
CA ALA A 411 6.82 -10.03 12.25
C ALA A 411 7.45 -8.63 12.30
N ILE A 412 7.07 -7.81 13.29
CA ILE A 412 7.66 -6.49 13.52
C ILE A 412 9.12 -6.60 13.96
N LYS A 413 9.44 -7.53 14.89
CA LYS A 413 10.83 -7.79 15.30
C LYS A 413 11.66 -8.20 14.10
N GLU A 414 11.15 -9.11 13.27
CA GLU A 414 11.83 -9.53 12.05
C GLU A 414 12.08 -8.36 11.09
N ALA A 415 11.10 -7.48 10.90
CA ALA A 415 11.28 -6.29 10.07
C ALA A 415 12.38 -5.37 10.59
N LEU A 416 12.48 -5.18 11.92
CA LEU A 416 13.56 -4.42 12.54
C LEU A 416 14.92 -5.13 12.45
N GLU A 417 14.98 -6.46 12.53
CA GLU A 417 16.21 -7.25 12.31
C GLU A 417 16.69 -7.16 10.85
N ASN A 418 15.78 -7.02 9.90
CA ASN A 418 16.10 -6.90 8.48
C ASN A 418 16.79 -5.57 8.11
N GLN A 419 16.85 -4.61 9.03
CA GLN A 419 17.65 -3.38 8.86
C GLN A 419 19.12 -3.67 8.58
N TRP A 420 19.69 -4.71 9.20
CA TRP A 420 21.04 -5.17 8.89
C TRP A 420 20.99 -6.02 7.62
N GLN A 421 21.65 -5.53 6.57
CA GLN A 421 21.60 -6.15 5.25
C GLN A 421 22.32 -7.50 5.24
N THR A 422 21.93 -8.36 4.29
CA THR A 422 22.74 -9.54 3.98
C THR A 422 24.06 -9.11 3.36
N ALA A 423 25.09 -9.96 3.43
CA ALA A 423 26.36 -9.67 2.77
C ALA A 423 26.20 -9.46 1.24
N GLU A 424 25.21 -10.11 0.62
CA GLU A 424 24.89 -9.93 -0.79
C GLU A 424 24.31 -8.54 -1.07
N ASP A 425 23.34 -8.11 -0.26
CA ASP A 425 22.70 -6.81 -0.44
C ASP A 425 23.65 -5.65 -0.10
N GLU A 426 24.46 -5.80 0.95
CA GLU A 426 25.52 -4.85 1.28
C GLU A 426 26.51 -4.72 0.11
N ALA A 427 26.93 -5.84 -0.48
CA ALA A 427 27.85 -5.82 -1.63
C ALA A 427 27.26 -5.09 -2.86
N LYS A 428 25.94 -5.16 -3.04
CA LYS A 428 25.23 -4.45 -4.13
C LYS A 428 25.02 -2.97 -3.81
N SER A 429 24.64 -2.65 -2.59
CA SER A 429 24.17 -1.33 -2.18
C SER A 429 25.28 -0.43 -1.62
N GLY A 430 26.36 -1.03 -1.13
CA GLY A 430 27.40 -0.40 -0.33
C GLY A 430 26.93 0.00 1.07
N ARG A 431 25.81 -0.53 1.55
CA ARG A 431 25.16 -0.15 2.81
C ARG A 431 24.98 -1.38 3.71
N PRO A 432 25.70 -1.49 4.84
CA PRO A 432 25.55 -2.62 5.75
C PRO A 432 24.25 -2.58 6.54
N ARG A 433 23.65 -1.40 6.68
CA ARG A 433 22.37 -1.18 7.34
C ARG A 433 21.52 -0.17 6.59
N LEU A 434 20.20 -0.41 6.56
CA LEU A 434 19.17 0.56 6.23
C LEU A 434 18.33 0.78 7.48
N ASP A 435 18.44 1.96 8.07
CA ASP A 435 17.68 2.33 9.26
C ASP A 435 16.20 2.54 8.94
N MET A 436 15.35 2.01 9.81
CA MET A 436 13.91 2.17 9.78
C MET A 436 13.51 3.27 10.74
N GLY A 437 12.92 4.33 10.20
CA GLY A 437 12.29 5.40 10.96
C GLY A 437 11.05 4.87 11.66
N LEU A 438 10.84 5.34 12.89
CA LEU A 438 9.72 4.94 13.74
C LEU A 438 9.03 6.20 14.29
N SER A 439 7.71 6.12 14.47
CA SER A 439 6.95 7.14 15.20
C SER A 439 7.49 7.33 16.63
N ASP A 440 7.17 8.48 17.23
CA ASP A 440 7.76 8.95 18.49
C ASP A 440 7.54 7.98 19.66
N ASN A 441 6.47 7.18 19.59
CA ASN A 441 6.08 6.24 20.64
C ASN A 441 6.82 4.89 20.62
N VAL A 442 7.65 4.62 19.60
CA VAL A 442 8.39 3.36 19.47
C VAL A 442 9.89 3.57 19.65
N SER A 443 10.52 2.71 20.43
CA SER A 443 11.99 2.61 20.55
C SER A 443 12.41 1.15 20.63
N TYR A 444 13.67 0.84 20.37
CA TYR A 444 14.20 -0.50 20.52
C TYR A 444 15.66 -0.49 20.98
N ILE A 445 16.07 -1.65 21.46
CA ILE A 445 17.41 -1.92 21.94
C ILE A 445 17.99 -3.04 21.10
N TYR A 446 19.25 -2.88 20.73
CA TYR A 446 19.95 -3.90 19.98
C TYR A 446 21.35 -4.17 20.54
N ASN A 447 21.86 -5.38 20.31
CA ASN A 447 23.25 -5.72 20.55
C ASN A 447 24.03 -5.58 19.23
N PRO A 448 24.96 -4.60 19.11
CA PRO A 448 25.74 -4.41 17.89
C PRO A 448 26.63 -5.62 17.56
N ASP A 449 27.05 -6.40 18.56
CA ASP A 449 27.94 -7.56 18.42
C ASP A 449 27.19 -8.87 18.09
N ALA A 450 25.88 -8.89 18.24
CA ALA A 450 25.07 -10.08 17.96
C ALA A 450 25.00 -10.37 16.44
N PRO A 451 24.85 -11.64 16.03
CA PRO A 451 24.66 -11.99 14.62
C PRO A 451 23.35 -11.38 14.08
N ARG A 452 23.29 -11.14 12.76
CA ARG A 452 22.08 -10.69 12.06
C ARG A 452 20.91 -11.62 12.38
N GLY A 453 19.75 -11.06 12.74
CA GLY A 453 18.55 -11.82 13.14
C GLY A 453 18.42 -12.01 14.65
N GLU A 454 19.48 -11.71 15.41
CA GLU A 454 19.52 -11.79 16.87
C GLU A 454 19.95 -10.45 17.51
N LYS A 455 19.97 -9.36 16.73
CA LYS A 455 20.44 -8.06 17.21
C LYS A 455 19.42 -7.38 18.11
N ILE A 456 18.14 -7.40 17.75
CA ILE A 456 17.07 -6.75 18.51
C ILE A 456 16.78 -7.55 19.79
N THR A 457 16.99 -6.92 20.93
CA THR A 457 16.79 -7.52 22.26
C THR A 457 15.49 -7.08 22.91
N ASN A 458 15.07 -5.83 22.70
CA ASN A 458 13.81 -5.32 23.25
C ASN A 458 13.20 -4.29 22.29
N ILE A 459 11.87 -4.30 22.18
CA ILE A 459 11.09 -3.30 21.44
C ILE A 459 10.07 -2.73 22.41
N ILE A 460 9.95 -1.40 22.46
CA ILE A 460 9.08 -0.67 23.35
C ILE A 460 8.09 0.14 22.52
N ILE A 461 6.79 -0.01 22.79
CA ILE A 461 5.69 0.75 22.19
C ILE A 461 4.89 1.37 23.34
N ASP A 462 4.67 2.68 23.32
CA ASP A 462 3.98 3.42 24.39
C ASP A 462 4.55 3.15 25.80
N GLY A 463 5.87 3.02 25.88
CA GLY A 463 6.59 2.73 27.13
C GLY A 463 6.46 1.28 27.63
N LYS A 464 5.83 0.37 26.87
CA LYS A 464 5.65 -1.04 27.23
C LYS A 464 6.43 -1.95 26.29
N ALA A 465 6.95 -3.05 26.82
CA ALA A 465 7.59 -4.08 26.00
C ALA A 465 6.58 -4.68 25.02
N MET A 466 7.01 -4.84 23.77
CA MET A 466 6.20 -5.44 22.72
C MET A 466 5.98 -6.93 22.98
N GLU A 467 4.72 -7.36 22.93
CA GLU A 467 4.34 -8.77 22.97
C GLU A 467 4.46 -9.40 21.57
N MET A 468 5.13 -10.54 21.45
CA MET A 468 5.46 -11.16 20.15
C MET A 468 4.24 -11.73 19.41
N ASP A 469 3.27 -12.26 20.15
CA ASP A 469 2.06 -12.86 19.56
C ASP A 469 0.90 -11.85 19.41
N LYS A 470 1.04 -10.63 19.97
CA LYS A 470 0.05 -9.57 19.81
C LYS A 470 0.07 -9.04 18.37
N GLU A 471 -1.12 -8.76 17.84
CA GLU A 471 -1.32 -8.04 16.59
C GLU A 471 -1.30 -6.53 16.83
N TYR A 472 -0.58 -5.80 15.98
CA TYR A 472 -0.48 -4.35 16.00
C TYR A 472 -0.90 -3.78 14.63
N ARG A 473 -1.54 -2.62 14.66
CA ARG A 473 -1.82 -1.80 13.48
C ARG A 473 -0.62 -0.92 13.19
N VAL A 474 -0.07 -1.05 11.99
CA VAL A 474 1.13 -0.33 11.56
C VAL A 474 0.77 0.55 10.36
N ALA A 475 1.12 1.83 10.42
CA ALA A 475 1.04 2.75 9.28
C ALA A 475 2.37 2.73 8.50
N ALA A 476 2.32 2.48 7.18
CA ALA A 476 3.51 2.45 6.33
C ALA A 476 3.15 2.76 4.87
N SER A 477 4.16 3.07 4.05
CA SER A 477 3.95 3.16 2.61
C SER A 477 3.61 1.80 1.98
N SER A 478 2.84 1.80 0.90
CA SER A 478 2.55 0.62 0.09
C SER A 478 3.83 -0.11 -0.34
N PHE A 479 4.87 0.63 -0.71
CA PHE A 479 6.20 0.11 -1.03
C PHE A 479 6.75 -0.83 0.06
N LEU A 480 6.62 -0.45 1.34
CA LEU A 480 7.09 -1.28 2.45
C LEU A 480 6.26 -2.55 2.61
N PHE A 481 4.93 -2.44 2.55
CA PHE A 481 4.05 -3.62 2.67
C PHE A 481 4.18 -4.58 1.48
N ASP A 482 4.58 -4.09 0.31
CA ASP A 482 4.84 -4.90 -0.89
C ASP A 482 6.24 -5.56 -0.87
N GLY A 483 6.99 -5.39 0.22
CA GLY A 483 8.31 -6.01 0.43
C GLY A 483 9.49 -5.16 0.00
N GLY A 484 9.27 -3.87 -0.22
CA GLY A 484 10.31 -2.89 -0.53
C GLY A 484 11.44 -2.88 0.49
N ASP A 485 12.67 -2.71 0.00
CA ASP A 485 13.92 -2.78 0.77
C ASP A 485 14.11 -4.09 1.58
N ALA A 486 13.28 -5.11 1.34
CA ALA A 486 13.28 -6.40 2.03
C ALA A 486 13.08 -6.32 3.56
N PHE A 487 12.43 -5.25 4.06
CA PHE A 487 12.10 -5.12 5.48
C PHE A 487 10.98 -6.09 5.89
N ILE A 488 9.85 -6.03 5.18
CA ILE A 488 8.61 -6.72 5.54
C ILE A 488 8.39 -7.88 4.56
N ASP A 489 8.01 -9.05 5.07
CA ASP A 489 7.47 -10.14 4.25
C ASP A 489 5.98 -9.87 3.99
N PRO A 490 5.55 -9.63 2.73
CA PRO A 490 4.15 -9.34 2.41
C PRO A 490 3.17 -10.44 2.87
N LYS A 491 3.66 -11.68 3.07
CA LYS A 491 2.84 -12.79 3.56
C LYS A 491 2.48 -12.67 5.05
N LYS A 492 3.17 -11.81 5.79
CA LYS A 492 2.96 -11.55 7.22
C LYS A 492 2.16 -10.27 7.46
N VAL A 493 1.69 -9.63 6.40
CA VAL A 493 0.82 -8.46 6.42
C VAL A 493 -0.61 -8.94 6.24
N THR A 494 -1.47 -8.65 7.21
CA THR A 494 -2.91 -9.00 7.16
C THR A 494 -3.76 -7.76 7.34
N ASN A 495 -5.05 -7.84 6.99
CA ASN A 495 -6.03 -6.74 7.16
C ASN A 495 -5.53 -5.39 6.62
N ARG A 496 -4.75 -5.41 5.53
CA ARG A 496 -4.24 -4.19 4.92
C ARG A 496 -5.39 -3.39 4.34
N ASN A 497 -5.49 -2.13 4.74
CA ASN A 497 -6.37 -1.14 4.15
C ASN A 497 -5.53 -0.20 3.29
N THR A 498 -5.62 -0.37 1.97
CA THR A 498 -5.05 0.56 1.00
C THR A 498 -6.08 1.64 0.71
N VAL A 499 -5.91 2.77 1.40
CA VAL A 499 -6.80 3.93 1.31
C VAL A 499 -6.42 4.89 0.18
N GLY A 500 -5.28 4.62 -0.48
CA GLY A 500 -4.67 5.46 -1.53
C GLY A 500 -4.33 6.87 -1.09
N TYR A 501 -4.11 7.07 0.22
CA TYR A 501 -3.73 8.35 0.80
C TYR A 501 -2.28 8.64 0.43
N ASN A 502 -2.09 9.47 -0.59
CA ASN A 502 -0.79 9.78 -1.18
C ASN A 502 0.23 10.28 -0.14
N ASP A 503 1.45 9.76 -0.17
CA ASP A 503 2.55 10.08 0.76
C ASP A 503 2.79 11.58 0.95
N LEU A 504 2.78 12.35 -0.13
CA LEU A 504 2.92 13.80 -0.10
C LEU A 504 1.71 14.50 0.53
N ALA A 505 0.50 14.03 0.22
CA ALA A 505 -0.72 14.59 0.81
C ALA A 505 -0.75 14.34 2.32
N ALA A 506 -0.45 13.11 2.75
CA ALA A 506 -0.31 12.74 4.15
C ALA A 506 0.74 13.61 4.86
N PHE A 507 1.89 13.83 4.21
CA PHE A 507 2.94 14.68 4.78
C PHE A 507 2.53 16.14 4.90
N VAL A 508 1.91 16.72 3.87
CA VAL A 508 1.42 18.11 3.92
C VAL A 508 0.32 18.27 4.99
N ASP A 509 -0.56 17.29 5.14
CA ASP A 509 -1.63 17.35 6.14
C ASP A 509 -1.10 17.20 7.57
N TYR A 510 -0.08 16.36 7.78
CA TYR A 510 0.68 16.31 9.03
C TYR A 510 1.35 17.66 9.34
N LEU A 511 2.07 18.25 8.38
CA LEU A 511 2.73 19.55 8.59
C LEU A 511 1.73 20.66 8.98
N LYS A 512 0.51 20.62 8.43
CA LYS A 512 -0.57 21.57 8.77
C LYS A 512 -1.14 21.40 10.17
N THR A 513 -0.91 20.27 10.86
CA THR A 513 -1.34 20.14 12.27
C THR A 513 -0.49 21.01 13.20
N GLY A 514 0.75 21.30 12.80
CA GLY A 514 1.73 21.99 13.65
C GLY A 514 2.43 21.06 14.65
N ASP A 515 2.23 19.75 14.56
CA ASP A 515 2.81 18.77 15.48
C ASP A 515 4.24 18.35 15.10
N ALA A 516 4.74 18.81 13.96
CA ALA A 516 6.10 18.55 13.48
C ALA A 516 7.15 19.06 14.48
N LYS A 517 7.76 18.11 15.20
CA LYS A 517 8.80 18.35 16.21
C LYS A 517 9.93 17.35 16.04
N VAL A 518 11.15 17.80 16.31
CA VAL A 518 12.29 16.88 16.39
C VAL A 518 12.10 15.98 17.60
N ARG A 519 12.16 14.66 17.36
CA ARG A 519 12.17 13.65 18.42
C ARG A 519 13.35 13.90 19.35
N ALA A 520 13.06 14.02 20.65
CA ALA A 520 14.09 14.06 21.67
C ALA A 520 14.68 12.65 21.86
N GLY A 521 16.00 12.57 21.98
CA GLY A 521 16.70 11.29 22.10
C GLY A 521 16.69 10.43 20.84
N GLN A 522 17.32 9.26 20.98
CA GLN A 522 17.40 8.21 19.95
C GLN A 522 16.30 7.16 20.15
N LYS A 523 15.74 6.64 19.05
CA LYS A 523 14.82 5.50 19.04
C LYS A 523 15.57 4.19 19.20
N ASP A 524 16.81 4.10 18.71
CA ASP A 524 17.59 2.87 18.72
C ASP A 524 18.91 3.02 19.45
N VAL A 525 19.06 2.25 20.52
CA VAL A 525 20.26 2.29 21.36
C VAL A 525 20.95 0.93 21.32
N GLY A 526 22.23 0.95 20.97
CA GLY A 526 23.07 -0.23 21.03
C GLY A 526 23.54 -0.49 22.46
N VAL A 527 23.22 -1.65 23.02
CA VAL A 527 23.55 -2.04 24.40
C VAL A 527 24.24 -3.39 24.40
N VAL A 528 25.46 -3.43 24.96
CA VAL A 528 26.18 -4.67 25.25
C VAL A 528 26.27 -4.83 26.76
N LEU A 529 25.60 -5.88 27.26
CA LEU A 529 25.63 -6.28 28.67
C LEU A 529 26.81 -7.23 28.94
N PRO A 530 27.26 -7.33 30.21
CA PRO A 530 28.26 -8.33 30.57
C PRO A 530 27.73 -9.75 30.35
N GLU A 531 28.65 -10.71 30.17
CA GLU A 531 28.29 -12.11 29.92
C GLU A 531 27.46 -12.69 31.08
N GLY A 532 26.29 -13.22 30.71
CA GLY A 532 25.30 -13.73 31.67
C GLY A 532 24.46 -12.65 32.34
N GLY A 533 24.43 -11.42 31.81
CA GLY A 533 23.64 -10.31 32.35
C GLY A 533 24.31 -9.60 33.53
N LEU A 534 23.61 -8.63 34.08
CA LEU A 534 24.03 -7.88 35.27
C LEU A 534 24.03 -8.80 36.49
N LYS A 535 25.00 -8.63 37.39
CA LYS A 535 25.16 -9.45 38.60
C LYS A 535 25.20 -8.58 39.83
N ALA A 536 24.37 -8.91 40.82
CA ALA A 536 24.38 -8.25 42.13
C ALA A 536 25.69 -8.52 42.89
N GLY A 537 26.11 -7.59 43.73
CA GLY A 537 27.30 -7.71 44.57
C GLY A 537 28.64 -7.51 43.85
N GLN A 538 28.63 -7.06 42.59
CA GLN A 538 29.85 -6.81 41.81
C GLN A 538 29.70 -5.64 40.83
N ALA A 539 30.83 -5.22 40.26
CA ALA A 539 30.88 -4.26 39.16
C ALA A 539 30.37 -4.89 37.86
N ASN A 540 29.53 -4.15 37.12
CA ASN A 540 28.99 -4.54 35.83
C ASN A 540 29.35 -3.47 34.80
N THR A 541 30.00 -3.86 33.72
CA THR A 541 30.38 -2.97 32.64
C THR A 541 29.38 -3.10 31.49
N ILE A 542 28.78 -1.97 31.09
CA ILE A 542 27.80 -1.86 30.03
C ILE A 542 28.41 -0.95 28.96
N THR A 543 28.40 -1.41 27.71
CA THR A 543 28.82 -0.59 26.56
C THR A 543 27.58 -0.10 25.83
N LEU A 544 27.57 1.20 25.53
CA LEU A 544 26.46 1.91 24.90
C LEU A 544 26.93 2.56 23.60
N SER A 545 26.06 2.58 22.60
CA SER A 545 26.26 3.20 21.29
C SER A 545 24.93 3.70 20.72
N SER A 546 24.96 4.48 19.64
CA SER A 546 23.76 5.10 19.05
C SER A 546 23.03 5.98 20.08
N LEU A 547 23.77 6.89 20.71
CA LEU A 547 23.26 7.84 21.72
C LEU A 547 23.04 9.25 21.14
N SER A 548 23.45 9.48 19.90
CA SER A 548 23.47 10.80 19.27
C SER A 548 23.10 10.74 17.79
N TYR A 549 22.33 11.74 17.34
CA TYR A 549 22.08 11.94 15.92
C TYR A 549 23.38 12.30 15.18
N SER A 550 23.41 11.95 13.89
CA SER A 550 24.62 12.03 13.07
C SER A 550 24.84 13.37 12.37
N SER A 551 23.79 14.18 12.18
CA SER A 551 23.90 15.42 11.41
C SER A 551 24.20 16.63 12.30
N GLU A 552 24.96 17.58 11.76
CA GLU A 552 25.30 18.81 12.46
C GLU A 552 24.02 19.60 12.85
N GLY A 553 23.95 20.04 14.10
CA GLY A 553 22.82 20.79 14.65
C GLY A 553 21.66 19.93 15.16
N GLU A 554 21.69 18.60 14.95
CA GLU A 554 20.76 17.67 15.60
C GLU A 554 21.19 17.36 17.05
N PRO A 555 20.27 16.85 17.90
CA PRO A 555 20.60 16.51 19.28
C PRO A 555 21.74 15.50 19.40
N GLN A 556 22.75 15.82 20.21
CA GLN A 556 23.85 14.92 20.56
C GLN A 556 23.97 14.83 22.08
N ALA A 557 23.95 13.60 22.62
CA ALA A 557 24.12 13.38 24.04
C ALA A 557 25.54 13.72 24.47
N LYS A 558 25.69 14.41 25.60
CA LYS A 558 26.98 14.66 26.24
C LYS A 558 27.19 13.76 27.45
N THR A 559 26.10 13.34 28.09
CA THR A 559 26.12 12.44 29.23
C THR A 559 25.06 11.37 29.11
N VAL A 560 25.36 10.20 29.66
CA VAL A 560 24.42 9.09 29.79
C VAL A 560 24.39 8.62 31.23
N THR A 561 23.20 8.39 31.76
CA THR A 561 22.97 7.86 33.10
C THR A 561 22.37 6.47 32.98
N VAL A 562 23.03 5.50 33.61
CA VAL A 562 22.56 4.13 33.76
C VAL A 562 22.07 3.92 35.17
N LYS A 563 20.86 3.40 35.33
CA LYS A 563 20.20 3.19 36.61
C LYS A 563 19.62 1.78 36.74
N VAL A 564 19.78 1.21 37.92
CA VAL A 564 19.17 -0.05 38.34
C VAL A 564 18.72 0.11 39.80
N GLY A 565 17.41 0.07 40.04
CA GLY A 565 16.83 0.37 41.35
C GLY A 565 17.25 1.76 41.86
N LYS A 566 18.00 1.80 42.96
CA LYS A 566 18.51 3.05 43.57
C LYS A 566 19.94 3.41 43.14
N THR A 567 20.61 2.52 42.43
CA THR A 567 21.99 2.72 41.99
C THR A 567 21.97 3.37 40.62
N GLU A 568 22.62 4.51 40.47
CA GLU A 568 22.78 5.20 39.19
C GLU A 568 24.22 5.67 39.00
N VAL A 569 24.70 5.62 37.76
CA VAL A 569 26.03 6.07 37.35
C VAL A 569 25.89 6.90 36.09
N THR A 570 26.52 8.07 36.08
CA THR A 570 26.58 8.94 34.90
C THR A 570 27.97 8.91 34.31
N ALA A 571 28.06 8.84 32.98
CA ALA A 571 29.30 8.89 32.22
C ALA A 571 29.19 9.90 31.09
N ASP A 572 30.34 10.40 30.63
CA ASP A 572 30.44 11.24 29.43
C ASP A 572 30.18 10.38 28.18
N VAL A 573 29.53 10.99 27.18
CA VAL A 573 29.29 10.39 25.87
C VAL A 573 30.34 10.89 24.89
N ASP A 574 31.07 9.95 24.29
CA ASP A 574 32.04 10.21 23.24
C ASP A 574 31.33 10.30 21.88
N ASN A 575 31.30 11.50 21.32
CA ASN A 575 30.78 11.79 19.99
C ASN A 575 31.89 11.80 18.91
N ALA A 576 33.10 11.37 19.25
CA ALA A 576 34.15 11.18 18.28
C ALA A 576 33.73 10.15 17.23
N VAL A 577 33.97 10.54 15.99
CA VAL A 577 33.69 9.73 14.82
C VAL A 577 34.65 8.55 14.75
N THR A 578 34.12 7.36 14.48
CA THR A 578 34.84 6.12 14.27
C THR A 578 34.38 5.42 12.98
N ALA A 579 35.05 4.32 12.61
CA ALA A 579 34.65 3.50 11.48
C ALA A 579 33.25 2.88 11.65
N ALA A 580 32.82 2.63 12.89
CA ALA A 580 31.50 2.07 13.19
C ALA A 580 30.36 3.06 12.94
N ASP A 581 30.62 4.36 12.79
CA ASP A 581 29.60 5.34 12.43
C ASP A 581 29.20 5.25 10.95
N LYS A 582 30.12 4.78 10.11
CA LYS A 582 29.93 4.74 8.66
C LYS A 582 28.99 3.60 8.29
N GLY A 583 27.74 3.95 7.99
CA GLY A 583 26.75 2.99 7.49
C GLY A 583 26.04 2.14 8.54
N LEU A 584 26.45 2.16 9.82
CA LEU A 584 25.82 1.39 10.91
C LEU A 584 25.16 2.25 11.99
N GLY A 585 25.52 3.54 12.06
CA GLY A 585 24.81 4.52 12.89
C GLY A 585 25.11 4.48 14.39
N GLU A 586 26.33 4.12 14.80
CA GLU A 586 26.66 3.91 16.22
C GLU A 586 27.24 5.14 16.94
N GLN A 587 26.85 6.35 16.52
CA GLN A 587 27.44 7.59 17.05
C GLN A 587 26.97 7.88 18.47
N GLY A 588 27.86 8.46 19.28
CA GLY A 588 27.61 8.67 20.71
C GLY A 588 27.81 7.36 21.48
N ARG A 589 28.99 7.21 22.08
CA ARG A 589 29.39 5.98 22.77
C ARG A 589 29.71 6.24 24.22
N ALA A 590 29.44 5.27 25.08
CA ALA A 590 29.86 5.32 26.47
C ALA A 590 30.13 3.91 27.00
N THR A 591 31.05 3.82 27.96
CA THR A 591 31.24 2.62 28.77
C THR A 591 30.95 2.98 30.21
N VAL A 592 29.95 2.33 30.79
CA VAL A 592 29.47 2.61 32.14
C VAL A 592 29.72 1.39 33.01
N THR A 593 30.47 1.59 34.10
CA THR A 593 30.65 0.56 35.13
C THR A 593 29.77 0.90 36.32
N ILE A 594 28.77 0.06 36.59
CA ILE A 594 27.85 0.18 37.72
C ILE A 594 28.13 -0.91 38.75
N GLU A 595 28.44 -0.50 39.98
CA GLU A 595 28.60 -1.41 41.12
C GLU A 595 27.23 -1.64 41.75
N LEU A 596 26.65 -2.83 41.52
CA LEU A 596 25.37 -3.18 42.13
C LEU A 596 25.62 -3.76 43.53
N PRO A 597 25.06 -3.16 44.60
CA PRO A 597 25.01 -3.78 45.92
C PRO A 597 24.55 -5.23 45.89
N ALA A 598 24.94 -6.04 46.87
CA ALA A 598 24.46 -7.42 47.04
C ALA A 598 23.02 -7.46 47.62
N ASP A 599 22.10 -6.79 46.93
CA ASP A 599 20.68 -6.69 47.24
C ASP A 599 19.85 -7.50 46.23
N THR A 600 18.57 -7.70 46.53
CA THR A 600 17.61 -8.29 45.59
C THR A 600 17.11 -7.23 44.62
N TYR A 601 17.31 -7.44 43.32
CA TYR A 601 16.83 -6.56 42.25
C TYR A 601 15.71 -7.19 41.44
N LYS A 602 14.95 -8.07 42.08
CA LYS A 602 13.81 -8.71 41.46
C LYS A 602 12.86 -7.63 40.96
N ASP A 603 12.56 -7.66 39.66
CA ASP A 603 11.67 -6.73 38.97
C ASP A 603 12.20 -5.29 38.81
N GLU A 604 13.45 -5.01 39.16
CA GLU A 604 14.09 -3.70 38.91
C GLU A 604 14.66 -3.64 37.49
N PRO A 605 14.21 -2.69 36.64
CA PRO A 605 14.71 -2.59 35.27
C PRO A 605 16.07 -1.89 35.19
N LEU A 606 16.77 -2.12 34.07
CA LEU A 606 17.88 -1.27 33.65
C LEU A 606 17.30 -0.07 32.88
N VAL A 607 17.50 1.14 33.40
CA VAL A 607 17.08 2.39 32.77
C VAL A 607 18.31 3.12 32.25
N ILE A 608 18.29 3.52 30.99
CA ILE A 608 19.35 4.31 30.35
C ILE A 608 18.73 5.63 29.90
N THR A 609 19.29 6.74 30.37
CA THR A 609 18.84 8.10 30.02
C THR A 609 19.99 8.95 29.50
N THR A 610 19.74 9.89 28.59
CA THR A 610 20.73 10.88 28.14
C THR A 610 20.25 12.31 28.38
N ASP A 611 21.19 13.26 28.44
CA ASP A 611 20.87 14.70 28.48
C ASP A 611 20.28 15.22 27.16
N ALA A 612 20.32 14.43 26.08
CA ALA A 612 19.64 14.67 24.82
C ALA A 612 18.20 14.13 24.77
N GLY A 613 17.73 13.49 25.85
CA GLY A 613 16.33 13.03 25.99
C GLY A 613 16.08 11.58 25.61
N THR A 614 17.10 10.77 25.33
CA THR A 614 16.92 9.32 25.18
C THR A 614 16.49 8.75 26.52
N GLU A 615 15.45 7.92 26.53
CA GLU A 615 15.05 7.13 27.70
C GLU A 615 14.62 5.74 27.21
N ILE A 616 15.36 4.72 27.62
CA ILE A 616 15.02 3.32 27.33
C ILE A 616 15.06 2.49 28.61
N THR A 617 14.14 1.52 28.66
CA THR A 617 14.00 0.62 29.80
C THR A 617 14.17 -0.82 29.32
N ILE A 618 15.10 -1.55 29.92
CA ILE A 618 15.29 -2.98 29.67
C ILE A 618 14.70 -3.77 30.83
N PRO A 619 13.61 -4.51 30.62
CA PRO A 619 13.05 -5.37 31.65
C PRO A 619 14.00 -6.54 31.93
N GLN A 620 14.30 -6.76 33.21
CA GLN A 620 14.95 -7.95 33.76
C GLN A 620 16.23 -8.45 33.06
N ASN A 621 17.39 -7.97 33.52
CA ASN A 621 18.70 -8.49 33.11
C ASN A 621 19.62 -8.83 34.30
N ILE A 622 19.07 -9.06 35.50
CA ILE A 622 19.86 -9.25 36.72
C ILE A 622 19.80 -10.71 37.14
N VAL A 623 20.97 -11.36 37.16
CA VAL A 623 21.17 -12.68 37.72
C VAL A 623 21.62 -12.52 39.16
N ASP A 624 20.81 -12.98 40.11
CA ASP A 624 21.13 -12.90 41.55
C ASP A 624 22.45 -13.64 41.81
N GLY A 625 23.45 -12.89 42.29
CA GLY A 625 24.77 -13.39 42.61
C GLY A 625 24.82 -14.10 43.97
N VAL A 626 24.95 -15.43 43.93
CA VAL A 626 25.50 -16.34 44.95
C VAL A 626 24.67 -16.58 46.23
N GLU A 627 24.27 -17.85 46.44
CA GLU A 627 23.83 -18.38 47.73
C GLU A 627 24.81 -17.98 48.84
N ARG A 628 24.30 -17.31 49.89
CA ARG A 628 25.10 -17.03 51.09
C ARG A 628 25.75 -18.33 51.59
N PRO A 629 27.07 -18.38 51.82
CA PRO A 629 27.67 -19.52 52.50
C PRO A 629 27.04 -19.62 53.90
N ALA A 630 26.57 -20.83 54.25
CA ALA A 630 26.03 -21.10 55.56
C ALA A 630 27.03 -20.66 56.64
N ALA A 631 26.54 -19.96 57.67
CA ALA A 631 27.34 -19.57 58.82
C ALA A 631 28.00 -20.80 59.46
N PRO A 632 29.23 -20.71 59.98
CA PRO A 632 29.90 -21.85 60.60
C PRO A 632 29.15 -22.27 61.87
N GLU A 633 28.64 -23.50 61.88
CA GLU A 633 28.04 -24.10 63.08
C GLU A 633 29.12 -24.32 64.15
N GLN A 634 28.84 -23.86 65.37
CA GLN A 634 29.56 -24.26 66.58
C GLN A 634 29.19 -25.69 67.00
N PRO A 635 30.11 -26.44 67.65
CA PRO A 635 29.96 -27.87 67.82
C PRO A 635 29.17 -28.28 69.07
N GLU A 636 28.72 -29.54 68.98
CA GLU A 636 28.34 -30.50 70.02
C GLU A 636 26.85 -30.73 70.30
N GLY A 637 26.46 -31.99 70.05
CA GLY A 637 25.19 -32.56 70.46
C GLY A 637 24.94 -33.96 69.89
N SER A 638 25.79 -34.93 70.24
CA SER A 638 25.63 -36.36 69.93
C SER A 638 24.26 -36.92 70.36
N SER A 639 23.55 -37.61 69.45
CA SER A 639 23.23 -39.05 69.62
C SER A 639 22.39 -39.62 68.45
N LEU A 640 22.90 -40.70 67.84
CA LEU A 640 22.24 -41.96 67.47
C LEU A 640 20.88 -41.90 66.73
N GLY A 641 20.62 -42.53 65.57
CA GLY A 641 21.31 -43.53 64.78
C GLY A 641 20.30 -44.23 63.84
N ALA A 642 20.80 -44.65 62.66
CA ALA A 642 20.27 -45.67 61.71
C ALA A 642 18.99 -45.38 60.85
N GLY A 643 19.20 -45.35 59.51
CA GLY A 643 18.19 -45.29 58.42
C GLY A 643 17.59 -46.67 58.03
N PRO A 644 17.25 -46.99 56.75
CA PRO A 644 17.48 -46.27 55.48
C PRO A 644 16.26 -46.11 54.51
N ILE A 645 16.40 -45.19 53.54
CA ILE A 645 16.19 -45.29 52.07
C ILE A 645 15.25 -46.43 51.59
N VAL A 646 14.17 -46.22 50.81
CA VAL A 646 14.12 -46.05 49.33
C VAL A 646 12.69 -45.62 48.90
N GLY A 647 12.57 -44.72 47.93
CA GLY A 647 11.31 -44.48 47.19
C GLY A 647 11.37 -43.38 46.13
N ILE A 648 11.98 -43.68 44.97
CA ILE A 648 11.93 -42.93 43.69
C ILE A 648 10.46 -42.92 43.18
N LEU A 649 9.81 -41.75 42.94
CA LEU A 649 9.66 -41.00 41.66
C LEU A 649 9.18 -41.91 40.48
N VAL A 650 8.21 -41.61 39.61
CA VAL A 650 7.74 -40.36 38.99
C VAL A 650 6.35 -40.59 38.35
N GLY A 651 5.51 -39.54 38.33
CA GLY A 651 4.51 -39.30 37.27
C GLY A 651 3.09 -39.82 37.56
N VAL A 652 1.97 -39.24 37.11
CA VAL A 652 1.66 -38.28 36.05
C VAL A 652 0.17 -37.85 36.22
N LEU A 653 -0.15 -36.61 35.82
CA LEU A 653 -1.46 -36.03 35.40
C LEU A 653 -2.71 -36.15 36.30
N GLY A 654 -3.34 -34.99 36.49
CA GLY A 654 -4.72 -34.89 36.96
C GLY A 654 -5.75 -35.11 35.85
N LEU A 655 -6.95 -35.49 36.27
CA LEU A 655 -8.23 -34.86 35.89
C LEU A 655 -9.40 -35.55 36.60
N LEU A 656 -10.39 -34.72 36.92
CA LEU A 656 -11.82 -35.00 37.04
C LEU A 656 -12.43 -35.52 38.36
N ALA A 657 -13.54 -34.83 38.64
CA ALA A 657 -14.78 -35.28 39.25
C ALA A 657 -14.84 -35.35 40.78
N LEU A 658 -15.57 -34.40 41.35
CA LEU A 658 -16.41 -34.66 42.52
C LEU A 658 -17.74 -33.92 42.36
N ALA A 659 -18.79 -34.73 42.19
CA ALA A 659 -20.19 -34.34 42.27
C ALA A 659 -20.84 -35.12 43.44
N PHE A 660 -21.95 -34.55 43.94
CA PHE A 660 -22.96 -35.08 44.87
C PHE A 660 -22.65 -34.86 46.38
N ALA A 661 -23.55 -34.36 47.24
CA ALA A 661 -24.99 -34.10 47.09
C ALA A 661 -25.62 -33.30 48.27
N PHE A 662 -26.69 -32.54 47.95
CA PHE A 662 -27.95 -32.27 48.69
C PHE A 662 -28.02 -31.26 49.89
N PRO A 663 -29.22 -30.73 50.26
CA PRO A 663 -29.95 -29.62 49.60
C PRO A 663 -30.45 -28.53 50.59
N ILE A 664 -31.13 -27.47 50.10
CA ILE A 664 -32.39 -26.84 50.66
C ILE A 664 -32.52 -25.31 50.37
N HIS A 665 -33.67 -24.99 49.75
CA HIS A 665 -34.53 -23.78 49.69
C HIS A 665 -34.03 -22.32 49.47
N GLN A 666 -34.56 -21.75 48.37
CA GLN A 666 -35.30 -20.48 48.17
C GLN A 666 -34.95 -19.23 49.00
N ILE A 667 -34.88 -18.06 48.34
CA ILE A 667 -35.79 -16.89 48.51
C ILE A 667 -35.21 -15.62 47.82
N LEU A 668 -36.00 -15.04 46.90
CA LEU A 668 -36.11 -13.63 46.46
C LEU A 668 -34.92 -12.84 45.87
N GLY A 669 -35.07 -12.45 44.59
CA GLY A 669 -35.45 -11.07 44.23
C GLY A 669 -34.37 -9.95 44.17
N PRO A 670 -34.40 -9.05 43.16
CA PRO A 670 -33.34 -8.08 42.86
C PRO A 670 -33.52 -6.74 43.60
N LEU A 671 -32.42 -6.03 43.83
CA LEU A 671 -32.44 -4.59 44.17
C LEU A 671 -31.28 -3.86 43.50
N ALA A 672 -31.65 -3.01 42.55
CA ALA A 672 -30.89 -1.82 42.16
C ALA A 672 -30.79 -0.84 43.35
N TYR A 673 -29.72 -0.05 43.42
CA TYR A 673 -29.75 1.41 43.63
C TYR A 673 -28.31 1.98 43.63
N LEU A 674 -28.06 2.88 42.68
CA LEU A 674 -27.26 4.12 42.70
C LEU A 674 -26.05 4.25 43.65
N GLY A 675 -24.91 4.57 43.00
CA GLY A 675 -23.76 5.31 43.51
C GLY A 675 -22.94 5.80 42.33
#